data_AF-A0A949KP41-F1
#
_entry.id   AF-A0A949KP41-F1
#
_cell.length_a   1.000
_cell.length_b   1.000
_cell.length_c   1.000
_cell.angle_alpha   90.00
_cell.angle_beta   90.00
_cell.angle_gamma   90.00
#
_symmetry.space_group_name_H-M   'P 1'
#
loop_
_entity.id
_entity.type
_entity.pdbx_description
1 polymer ?
#
loop_
_entity_poly.entity_id
_entity_poly.type
_entity_poly.pdbx_seq_one_letter_code
_entity_poly.pdbx_strand_id
1 'polypeptide(L)'
;MRRPEAHSYRAPLGPWYPVGLSMATGLICGLAAHAFAARLGIPDTPASSALFQDIPPGGLRLFLGLGLPVASSLPSLALSLLLWFFPSASGESPRQARRWDLAGSLALLLVLLPELLWTRLPHPFVLVGALLLAVVALKGVGLVICLSRLFPAAGDGPNMGFRRGAAVFMVAFCLLAPLSIWTWKAYSAAGDEVRYLLITHSLVRHGTTDVSRAVVDKEYRAFYTGAWHKDMAWDIKRAGSPAFHLLLAPAYWAGGRLGVMLFMAAITALAAVGLLAWLWRGGLSPPAAGVAVLLVFASAPILTLGQHALPDVPGLLLLAVGMLLLQRLERAPLRCWAGLAAVALGLLLLKNRLGFLSVGLLLAGAVEQWVCLRRSNRRAAWLWAGAAVALGIGLALGLERSGLLLWDVGHWGRMYLERWAAAGSWWRPVGVFLGGVGLDQEHGVLLPAPIFLLALAALPAACLRLPAASRQALIPALFYLGLIGFLRWDRFFGGNGPPGRFLAVALPAAALFIGFAWQYLRRGAWRAVLLALAGLTMMGSLALTLIPSAQFHKTTGMHKLLGLAGRWLGRDVHHLFPSSFALESWWWPCLVGGALLVAGMAWGVWRANKRPPVAAAWGPRQWGLAGLLLALGLGVLLSLSAMFPPRSLEAEQMAGERASLYGIVAGGAKPVGRSLASGGRVLGRMHYPGGRCALTVVGFCGAPGLVRLNLDGRPSGERPCAQGAKMIFPLAPGAPGYVDVSVEWLSCPERRCYLFIDRLDLRPLGGSAKAGR
;
A
#
# COMPACT_ATOMS: atom_id res chain seq x y z
N MET A 1 -14.31 -52.93 28.72
CA MET A 1 -13.51 -52.43 27.58
C MET A 1 -12.40 -51.52 28.12
N ARG A 2 -11.13 -51.98 28.11
CA ARG A 2 -9.98 -51.15 28.49
C ARG A 2 -9.73 -50.13 27.38
N ARG A 3 -9.65 -48.83 27.71
CA ARG A 3 -9.16 -47.81 26.76
C ARG A 3 -7.78 -48.27 26.28
N PRO A 4 -7.51 -48.38 24.97
CA PRO A 4 -6.17 -48.68 24.50
C PRO A 4 -5.24 -47.61 25.08
N GLU A 5 -4.22 -48.05 25.81
CA GLU A 5 -3.16 -47.17 26.28
C GLU A 5 -2.58 -46.48 25.05
N ALA A 6 -2.83 -45.18 24.92
CA ALA A 6 -2.29 -44.39 23.85
C ALA A 6 -0.76 -44.40 24.04
N HIS A 7 -0.07 -45.29 23.33
CA HIS A 7 1.38 -45.27 23.24
C HIS A 7 1.78 -43.86 22.84
N SER A 8 2.32 -43.12 23.79
CA SER A 8 2.82 -41.78 23.56
C SER A 8 4.02 -41.91 22.65
N TYR A 9 3.79 -41.84 21.33
CA TYR A 9 4.83 -41.63 20.34
C TYR A 9 5.48 -40.29 20.69
N ARG A 10 6.50 -40.33 21.57
CA ARG A 10 7.40 -39.20 21.79
C ARG A 10 8.11 -39.00 20.47
N ALA A 11 7.70 -37.99 19.71
CA ALA A 11 8.43 -37.59 18.53
C ALA A 11 9.89 -37.34 18.96
N PRO A 12 10.89 -38.00 18.35
CA PRO A 12 12.27 -37.99 18.83
C PRO A 12 12.95 -36.61 18.78
N LEU A 13 12.29 -35.60 18.22
CA LEU A 13 12.81 -34.26 18.04
C LEU A 13 11.94 -33.25 18.81
N GLY A 14 12.54 -32.63 19.83
CA GLY A 14 11.91 -31.61 20.68
C GLY A 14 11.41 -30.38 19.89
N PRO A 15 10.60 -29.51 20.53
CA PRO A 15 9.98 -28.36 19.86
C PRO A 15 11.00 -27.36 19.27
N TRP A 16 12.25 -27.39 19.73
CA TRP A 16 13.32 -26.48 19.32
C TRP A 16 14.11 -26.91 18.08
N TYR A 17 13.92 -28.15 17.60
CA TYR A 17 14.63 -28.66 16.41
C TYR A 17 14.47 -27.76 15.16
N PRO A 18 13.28 -27.22 14.82
CA PRO A 18 13.12 -26.36 13.65
C PRO A 18 13.91 -25.05 13.74
N VAL A 19 14.07 -24.50 14.96
CA VAL A 19 14.90 -23.30 15.19
C VAL A 19 16.37 -23.61 14.95
N GLY A 20 16.88 -24.67 15.58
CA GLY A 20 18.28 -25.07 15.45
C GLY A 20 18.65 -25.33 13.99
N LEU A 21 17.81 -26.08 13.27
CA LEU A 21 18.01 -26.34 11.84
C LEU A 21 17.98 -25.04 11.01
N SER A 22 16.97 -24.19 11.21
CA SER A 22 16.83 -22.95 10.43
C SER A 22 17.94 -21.94 10.72
N MET A 23 18.39 -21.85 11.98
CA MET A 23 19.56 -21.04 12.33
C MET A 23 20.84 -21.60 11.72
N ALA A 24 21.07 -22.91 11.80
CA ALA A 24 22.25 -23.54 11.20
C ALA A 24 22.27 -23.34 9.67
N THR A 25 21.17 -23.67 8.98
CA THR A 25 21.05 -23.44 7.53
C THR A 25 21.19 -21.96 7.18
N GLY A 26 20.56 -21.07 7.95
CA GLY A 26 20.66 -19.63 7.76
C GLY A 26 22.08 -19.10 7.90
N LEU A 27 22.80 -19.51 8.95
CA LEU A 27 24.19 -19.12 9.19
C LEU A 27 25.12 -19.67 8.12
N ILE A 28 24.97 -20.95 7.75
CA ILE A 28 25.78 -21.56 6.68
C ILE A 28 25.55 -20.84 5.36
N CYS A 29 24.29 -20.63 4.95
CA CYS A 29 23.97 -19.89 3.74
C CYS A 29 24.48 -18.45 3.79
N GLY A 30 24.31 -17.74 4.90
CA GLY A 30 24.74 -16.35 5.04
C GLY A 30 26.27 -16.20 5.00
N LEU A 31 27.00 -17.07 5.70
CA LEU A 31 28.47 -17.07 5.68
C LEU A 31 29.02 -17.48 4.32
N ALA A 32 28.45 -18.50 3.69
CA ALA A 32 28.81 -18.91 2.33
C ALA A 32 28.55 -17.77 1.34
N ALA A 33 27.38 -17.13 1.44
CA ALA A 33 27.02 -16.00 0.60
C ALA A 33 27.98 -14.82 0.76
N HIS A 34 28.29 -14.48 2.01
CA HIS A 34 29.26 -13.44 2.33
C HIS A 34 30.65 -13.75 1.74
N ALA A 35 31.15 -14.97 1.95
CA ALA A 35 32.47 -15.40 1.46
C ALA A 35 32.54 -15.42 -0.06
N PHE A 36 31.47 -15.89 -0.72
CA PHE A 36 31.41 -15.96 -2.17
C PHE A 36 31.28 -14.57 -2.80
N ALA A 37 30.46 -13.69 -2.23
CA ALA A 37 30.37 -12.29 -2.64
C ALA A 37 31.71 -11.56 -2.51
N ALA A 38 32.48 -11.85 -1.45
CA ALA A 38 33.84 -11.34 -1.30
C ALA A 38 34.79 -11.90 -2.38
N ARG A 39 34.74 -13.23 -2.62
CA ARG A 39 35.61 -13.91 -3.60
C ARG A 39 35.35 -13.48 -5.04
N LEU A 40 34.09 -13.29 -5.43
CA LEU A 40 33.71 -12.85 -6.78
C LEU A 40 33.85 -11.34 -7.00
N GLY A 41 34.26 -10.58 -5.98
CA GLY A 41 34.32 -9.12 -6.08
C GLY A 41 32.94 -8.49 -6.27
N ILE A 42 31.86 -9.10 -5.76
CA ILE A 42 30.53 -8.51 -5.82
C ILE A 42 30.58 -7.18 -5.05
N PRO A 43 30.17 -6.06 -5.68
CA PRO A 43 30.19 -4.76 -5.05
C PRO A 43 29.21 -4.75 -3.87
N ASP A 44 29.61 -4.12 -2.77
CA ASP A 44 28.76 -4.01 -1.57
C ASP A 44 27.53 -3.10 -1.77
N THR A 45 27.50 -2.38 -2.89
CA THR A 45 26.35 -1.65 -3.39
C THR A 45 25.87 -2.31 -4.69
N PRO A 46 24.63 -2.81 -4.77
CA PRO A 46 24.09 -3.30 -6.03
C PRO A 46 24.06 -2.16 -7.06
N ALA A 47 24.30 -2.49 -8.33
CA ALA A 47 24.18 -1.52 -9.41
C ALA A 47 22.76 -0.92 -9.43
N SER A 48 22.67 0.40 -9.60
CA SER A 48 21.39 1.05 -9.81
C SER A 48 20.75 0.52 -11.08
N SER A 49 19.44 0.31 -11.04
CA SER A 49 18.67 -0.18 -12.19
C SER A 49 17.32 0.52 -12.26
N ALA A 50 16.60 0.32 -13.36
CA ALA A 50 15.23 0.82 -13.48
C ALA A 50 14.29 0.24 -12.40
N LEU A 51 14.61 -0.96 -11.86
CA LEU A 51 13.86 -1.61 -10.79
C LEU A 51 14.25 -1.09 -9.41
N PHE A 52 15.53 -0.79 -9.20
CA PHE A 52 16.05 -0.34 -7.92
C PHE A 52 16.78 0.98 -8.09
N GLN A 53 15.98 2.05 -8.07
CA GLN A 53 16.45 3.40 -7.84
C GLN A 53 16.63 3.58 -6.33
N ASP A 54 17.64 4.35 -5.92
CA ASP A 54 17.83 4.74 -4.51
C ASP A 54 18.13 3.59 -3.54
N ILE A 55 18.94 2.60 -3.94
CA ILE A 55 19.46 1.60 -2.99
C ILE A 55 20.49 2.26 -2.05
N PRO A 56 20.41 2.06 -0.73
CA PRO A 56 21.44 2.51 0.21
C PRO A 56 22.83 1.97 -0.15
N PRO A 57 23.87 2.83 -0.17
CA PRO A 57 25.23 2.39 -0.46
C PRO A 57 25.75 1.47 0.64
N GLY A 58 26.49 0.43 0.24
CA GLY A 58 27.12 -0.54 1.14
C GLY A 58 26.14 -1.44 1.91
N GLY A 59 26.66 -2.38 2.70
CA GLY A 59 25.89 -3.26 3.58
C GLY A 59 25.16 -4.41 2.89
N LEU A 60 25.40 -4.67 1.60
CA LEU A 60 24.88 -5.88 0.94
C LEU A 60 25.47 -7.14 1.57
N ARG A 61 26.78 -7.15 1.81
CA ARG A 61 27.47 -8.28 2.45
C ARG A 61 26.99 -8.54 3.88
N LEU A 62 26.68 -7.48 4.62
CA LEU A 62 26.10 -7.57 5.96
C LEU A 62 24.67 -8.13 5.90
N PHE A 63 23.86 -7.66 4.94
CA PHE A 63 22.51 -8.18 4.72
C PHE A 63 22.53 -9.66 4.33
N LEU A 64 23.43 -10.08 3.43
CA LEU A 64 23.59 -11.49 3.05
C LEU A 64 24.05 -12.34 4.24
N GLY A 65 25.05 -11.85 5.00
CA GLY A 65 25.66 -12.58 6.12
C GLY A 65 24.77 -12.70 7.36
N LEU A 66 23.99 -11.66 7.70
CA LEU A 66 23.19 -11.61 8.93
C LEU A 66 21.70 -11.48 8.68
N GLY A 67 21.31 -10.62 7.74
CA GLY A 67 19.90 -10.31 7.45
C GLY A 67 19.12 -11.54 7.00
N LEU A 68 19.67 -12.32 6.06
CA LEU A 68 19.07 -13.57 5.59
C LEU A 68 18.89 -14.63 6.70
N PRO A 69 19.93 -14.98 7.50
CA PRO A 69 19.76 -15.91 8.61
C PRO A 69 18.70 -15.47 9.61
N VAL A 70 18.68 -14.19 10.00
CA VAL A 70 17.67 -13.65 10.92
C VAL A 70 16.27 -13.75 10.30
N ALA A 71 16.12 -13.31 9.05
CA ALA A 71 14.85 -13.33 8.36
C ALA A 71 14.28 -14.76 8.20
N SER A 72 15.14 -15.75 8.01
CA SER A 72 14.74 -17.15 7.89
C SER A 72 14.47 -17.84 9.23
N SER A 73 15.17 -17.46 10.31
CA SER A 73 15.07 -18.12 11.62
C SER A 73 13.91 -17.58 12.48
N LEU A 74 13.54 -16.31 12.32
CA LEU A 74 12.43 -15.69 13.07
C LEU A 74 11.10 -16.47 12.93
N PRO A 75 10.62 -16.85 11.73
CA PRO A 75 9.42 -17.67 11.60
C PRO A 75 9.53 -19.04 12.28
N SER A 76 10.70 -19.68 12.27
CA SER A 76 10.91 -20.99 12.89
C SER A 76 10.91 -20.91 14.41
N LEU A 77 11.47 -19.82 14.95
CA LEU A 77 11.36 -19.47 16.37
C LEU A 77 9.90 -19.29 16.77
N ALA A 78 9.12 -18.53 15.99
CA ALA A 78 7.70 -18.36 16.24
C ALA A 78 6.95 -19.69 16.23
N LEU A 79 7.22 -20.57 15.26
CA LEU A 79 6.60 -21.90 15.18
C LEU A 79 6.91 -22.73 16.43
N SER A 80 8.16 -22.70 16.88
CA SER A 80 8.61 -23.49 18.03
C SER A 80 7.99 -23.00 19.34
N LEU A 81 7.92 -21.68 19.52
CA LEU A 81 7.23 -21.06 20.64
C LEU A 81 5.72 -21.36 20.62
N LEU A 82 5.07 -21.33 19.45
CA LEU A 82 3.65 -21.70 19.32
C LEU A 82 3.41 -23.15 19.74
N LEU A 83 4.24 -24.08 19.27
CA LEU A 83 4.13 -25.49 19.62
C LEU A 83 4.41 -25.74 21.12
N TRP A 84 5.25 -24.91 21.73
CA TRP A 84 5.53 -24.96 23.16
C TRP A 84 4.39 -24.39 24.01
N PHE A 85 3.84 -23.23 23.65
CA PHE A 85 2.72 -22.60 24.37
C PHE A 85 1.39 -23.34 24.20
N PHE A 86 1.22 -24.03 23.06
CA PHE A 86 0.01 -24.76 22.72
C PHE A 86 0.36 -26.21 22.35
N PRO A 87 0.70 -27.05 23.34
CA PRO A 87 0.95 -28.47 23.10
C PRO A 87 -0.32 -29.11 22.54
N SER A 88 -0.32 -29.38 21.24
CA SER A 88 -1.46 -29.96 20.54
C SER A 88 -1.69 -31.39 21.02
N ALA A 89 -2.93 -31.71 21.41
CA ALA A 89 -3.35 -33.07 21.69
C ALA A 89 -3.47 -33.88 20.35
N SER A 90 -2.33 -34.27 19.76
CA SER A 90 -2.18 -35.09 18.53
C SER A 90 -2.79 -34.51 17.23
N GLY A 91 -2.33 -34.74 15.99
CA GLY A 91 -1.19 -35.49 15.45
C GLY A 91 -0.83 -35.10 13.98
N GLU A 92 -1.47 -34.09 13.37
CA GLU A 92 -1.21 -33.71 11.95
C GLU A 92 -0.77 -32.24 11.75
N SER A 93 -1.41 -31.28 12.42
CA SER A 93 -1.12 -29.84 12.21
C SER A 93 0.35 -29.46 12.53
N PRO A 94 0.94 -29.86 13.67
CA PRO A 94 2.35 -29.62 13.94
C PRO A 94 3.28 -30.23 12.90
N ARG A 95 2.94 -31.41 12.35
CA ARG A 95 3.74 -32.07 11.32
C ARG A 95 3.69 -31.30 10.01
N GLN A 96 2.51 -30.85 9.60
CA GLN A 96 2.35 -30.04 8.39
C GLN A 96 3.08 -28.69 8.51
N ALA A 97 2.96 -28.00 9.65
CA ALA A 97 3.67 -26.74 9.89
C ALA A 97 5.20 -26.93 9.86
N ARG A 98 5.72 -28.00 10.47
CA ARG A 98 7.15 -28.36 10.41
C ARG A 98 7.62 -28.70 8.99
N ARG A 99 6.79 -29.31 8.15
CA ARG A 99 7.12 -29.57 6.73
C ARG A 99 7.29 -28.28 5.95
N TRP A 100 6.40 -27.31 6.14
CA TRP A 100 6.52 -26.00 5.49
C TRP A 100 7.73 -25.21 6.01
N ASP A 101 8.03 -25.30 7.30
CA ASP A 101 9.23 -24.70 7.88
C ASP A 101 10.51 -25.30 7.28
N LEU A 102 10.58 -26.63 7.21
CA LEU A 102 11.69 -27.36 6.58
C LEU A 102 11.81 -26.99 5.09
N ALA A 103 10.70 -26.94 4.35
CA ALA A 103 10.70 -26.54 2.94
C ALA A 103 11.23 -25.12 2.76
N GLY A 104 10.85 -24.18 3.64
CA GLY A 104 11.41 -22.83 3.65
C GLY A 104 12.91 -22.80 3.96
N SER A 105 13.38 -23.63 4.89
CA SER A 105 14.82 -23.74 5.19
C SER A 105 15.61 -24.38 4.04
N LEU A 106 15.06 -25.38 3.37
CA LEU A 106 15.68 -25.95 2.16
C LEU A 106 15.68 -24.97 0.99
N ALA A 107 14.61 -24.19 0.81
CA ALA A 107 14.55 -23.14 -0.20
C ALA A 107 15.61 -22.04 0.01
N LEU A 108 16.10 -21.86 1.25
CA LEU A 108 17.19 -20.92 1.54
C LEU A 108 18.52 -21.35 0.87
N LEU A 109 18.73 -22.64 0.60
CA LEU A 109 19.90 -23.11 -0.15
C LEU A 109 19.93 -22.54 -1.57
N LEU A 110 18.76 -22.22 -2.14
CA LEU A 110 18.67 -21.58 -3.46
C LEU A 110 19.23 -20.15 -3.45
N VAL A 111 19.43 -19.52 -2.28
CA VAL A 111 20.04 -18.18 -2.19
C VAL A 111 21.52 -18.18 -2.55
N LEU A 112 22.17 -19.35 -2.58
CA LEU A 112 23.52 -19.51 -3.12
C LEU A 112 23.54 -19.53 -4.67
N LEU A 113 22.38 -19.68 -5.33
CA LEU A 113 22.25 -19.70 -6.78
C LEU A 113 22.43 -18.31 -7.44
N PRO A 114 21.83 -17.20 -6.92
CA PRO A 114 22.09 -15.84 -7.40
C PRO A 114 23.56 -15.48 -7.49
N GLU A 115 24.37 -16.04 -6.62
CA GLU A 115 25.81 -15.81 -6.58
C GLU A 115 26.52 -16.46 -7.77
N LEU A 116 26.22 -17.73 -8.05
CA LEU A 116 26.68 -18.41 -9.26
C LEU A 116 26.19 -17.73 -10.54
N LEU A 117 25.03 -17.07 -10.46
CA LEU A 117 24.37 -16.39 -11.58
C LEU A 117 24.57 -14.86 -11.56
N TRP A 118 25.36 -14.31 -10.64
CA TRP A 118 25.38 -12.85 -10.40
C TRP A 118 25.89 -12.10 -11.63
N THR A 119 26.83 -12.72 -12.34
CA THR A 119 27.42 -12.23 -13.58
C THR A 119 26.57 -12.52 -14.82
N ARG A 120 25.58 -13.42 -14.73
CA ARG A 120 24.75 -13.85 -15.87
C ARG A 120 23.36 -13.20 -15.89
N LEU A 121 22.85 -12.79 -14.74
CA LEU A 121 21.54 -12.17 -14.63
C LEU A 121 21.66 -10.65 -14.79
N PRO A 122 20.73 -10.00 -15.50
CA PRO A 122 20.72 -8.53 -15.59
C PRO A 122 20.45 -7.88 -14.22
N HIS A 123 19.70 -8.57 -13.34
CA HIS A 123 19.25 -8.04 -12.06
C HIS A 123 19.31 -9.09 -10.93
N PRO A 124 20.50 -9.56 -10.52
CA PRO A 124 20.63 -10.64 -9.54
C PRO A 124 20.10 -10.25 -8.15
N PHE A 125 20.08 -8.95 -7.81
CA PHE A 125 19.50 -8.45 -6.57
C PHE A 125 17.98 -8.69 -6.46
N VAL A 126 17.24 -8.66 -7.58
CA VAL A 126 15.81 -9.05 -7.60
C VAL A 126 15.67 -10.51 -7.17
N LEU A 127 16.53 -11.40 -7.67
CA LEU A 127 16.44 -12.82 -7.39
C LEU A 127 16.68 -13.11 -5.89
N VAL A 128 17.65 -12.45 -5.27
CA VAL A 128 17.88 -12.54 -3.81
C VAL A 128 16.62 -12.16 -3.04
N GLY A 129 16.00 -11.02 -3.39
CA GLY A 129 14.74 -10.59 -2.79
C GLY A 129 13.60 -11.58 -3.00
N ALA A 130 13.46 -12.11 -4.22
CA ALA A 130 12.41 -13.05 -4.56
C ALA A 130 12.53 -14.37 -3.79
N LEU A 131 13.75 -14.87 -3.64
CA LEU A 131 14.04 -16.07 -2.83
C LEU A 131 13.76 -15.84 -1.35
N LEU A 132 14.17 -14.69 -0.81
CA LEU A 132 13.84 -14.32 0.58
C LEU A 132 12.32 -14.27 0.80
N LEU A 133 11.58 -13.60 -0.10
CA LEU A 133 10.12 -13.54 -0.02
C LEU A 133 9.49 -14.92 -0.15
N ALA A 134 10.02 -15.79 -1.00
CA ALA A 134 9.56 -17.18 -1.11
C ALA A 134 9.77 -17.96 0.20
N VAL A 135 10.93 -17.82 0.85
CA VAL A 135 11.20 -18.42 2.16
C VAL A 135 10.21 -17.91 3.21
N VAL A 136 10.01 -16.60 3.30
CA VAL A 136 9.05 -15.98 4.24
C VAL A 136 7.62 -16.45 3.96
N ALA A 137 7.21 -16.53 2.70
CA ALA A 137 5.89 -17.00 2.30
C ALA A 137 5.67 -18.47 2.67
N LEU A 138 6.62 -19.37 2.36
CA LEU A 138 6.55 -20.79 2.69
C LEU A 138 6.43 -21.01 4.21
N LYS A 139 7.30 -20.34 4.99
CA LYS A 139 7.24 -20.42 6.45
C LYS A 139 5.97 -19.79 7.02
N GLY A 140 5.52 -18.69 6.44
CA GLY A 140 4.27 -18.02 6.79
C GLY A 140 3.04 -18.88 6.58
N VAL A 141 2.98 -19.66 5.50
CA VAL A 141 1.92 -20.66 5.29
C VAL A 141 1.92 -21.68 6.44
N GLY A 142 3.08 -22.20 6.84
CA GLY A 142 3.21 -23.09 7.99
C GLY A 142 2.72 -22.49 9.30
N LEU A 143 3.11 -21.24 9.59
CA LEU A 143 2.68 -20.51 10.79
C LEU A 143 1.17 -20.23 10.80
N VAL A 144 0.60 -19.77 9.68
CA VAL A 144 -0.83 -19.48 9.57
C VAL A 144 -1.65 -20.76 9.68
N ILE A 145 -1.21 -21.87 9.07
CA ILE A 145 -1.86 -23.19 9.24
C ILE A 145 -1.84 -23.58 10.71
N CYS A 146 -0.67 -23.51 11.37
CA CYS A 146 -0.53 -23.85 12.78
C CYS A 146 -1.49 -23.01 13.64
N LEU A 147 -1.44 -21.68 13.49
CA LEU A 147 -2.27 -20.73 14.21
C LEU A 147 -3.77 -20.99 13.97
N SER A 148 -4.20 -21.18 12.72
CA SER A 148 -5.60 -21.42 12.37
C SER A 148 -6.19 -22.69 12.99
N ARG A 149 -5.36 -23.66 13.35
CA ARG A 149 -5.76 -24.92 14.01
C ARG A 149 -5.75 -24.81 15.53
N LEU A 150 -4.92 -23.94 16.09
CA LEU A 150 -4.88 -23.66 17.53
C LEU A 150 -6.10 -22.87 18.01
N PHE A 151 -6.66 -22.00 17.15
CA PHE A 151 -7.79 -21.12 17.51
C PHE A 151 -9.13 -21.84 17.79
N PRO A 152 -9.58 -22.82 16.97
CA PRO A 152 -10.86 -23.50 17.18
C PRO A 152 -10.85 -24.55 18.29
N ALA A 153 -9.68 -25.07 18.66
CA ALA A 153 -9.55 -26.22 19.57
C ALA A 153 -9.83 -25.87 21.05
N ALA A 154 -9.90 -24.60 21.39
CA ALA A 154 -10.01 -24.15 22.76
C ALA A 154 -11.41 -23.54 22.97
N GLY A 155 -12.29 -24.28 23.65
CA GLY A 155 -13.69 -23.94 23.94
C GLY A 155 -13.91 -22.68 24.80
N ASP A 156 -12.89 -21.83 24.94
CA ASP A 156 -12.87 -20.66 25.81
C ASP A 156 -13.56 -19.46 25.15
N GLY A 157 -14.90 -19.45 25.16
CA GLY A 157 -15.73 -18.25 24.99
C GLY A 157 -15.41 -17.28 23.84
N PRO A 158 -15.97 -16.05 23.88
CA PRO A 158 -15.77 -15.04 22.85
C PRO A 158 -14.52 -14.16 23.06
N ASN A 159 -13.65 -14.48 24.01
CA ASN A 159 -12.53 -13.62 24.39
C ASN A 159 -11.19 -14.16 23.87
N MET A 160 -10.47 -13.33 23.13
CA MET A 160 -9.07 -13.56 22.84
C MET A 160 -8.24 -13.37 24.13
N GLY A 161 -7.87 -14.48 24.77
CA GLY A 161 -6.96 -14.47 25.91
C GLY A 161 -5.53 -14.05 25.54
N PHE A 162 -4.74 -13.69 26.55
CA PHE A 162 -3.35 -13.20 26.37
C PHE A 162 -2.50 -14.14 25.51
N ARG A 163 -2.53 -15.45 25.77
CA ARG A 163 -1.75 -16.44 25.02
C ARG A 163 -2.06 -16.43 23.52
N ARG A 164 -3.34 -16.33 23.14
CA ARG A 164 -3.77 -16.27 21.73
C ARG A 164 -3.36 -14.94 21.08
N GLY A 165 -3.47 -13.84 21.82
CA GLY A 165 -2.99 -12.54 21.37
C GLY A 165 -1.48 -12.53 21.13
N ALA A 166 -0.69 -13.07 22.06
CA ALA A 166 0.76 -13.21 21.93
C ALA A 166 1.15 -14.11 20.75
N ALA A 167 0.42 -15.20 20.52
CA ALA A 167 0.60 -16.07 19.35
C ALA A 167 0.40 -15.32 18.02
N VAL A 168 -0.69 -14.56 17.90
CA VAL A 168 -0.97 -13.75 16.70
C VAL A 168 0.08 -12.66 16.52
N PHE A 169 0.45 -11.97 17.60
CA PHE A 169 1.49 -10.95 17.59
C PHE A 169 2.81 -11.54 17.06
N MET A 170 3.27 -12.65 17.63
CA MET A 170 4.51 -13.30 17.21
C MET A 170 4.46 -13.73 15.75
N VAL A 171 3.38 -14.36 15.30
CA VAL A 171 3.25 -14.76 13.88
C VAL A 171 3.30 -13.54 12.97
N ALA A 172 2.51 -12.51 13.26
CA ALA A 172 2.49 -11.30 12.45
C ALA A 172 3.85 -10.59 12.45
N PHE A 173 4.48 -10.41 13.61
CA PHE A 173 5.78 -9.78 13.75
C PHE A 173 6.88 -10.55 13.02
N CYS A 174 6.96 -11.88 13.20
CA CYS A 174 7.97 -12.71 12.55
C CYS A 174 7.77 -12.84 11.03
N LEU A 175 6.60 -12.49 10.50
CA LEU A 175 6.38 -12.36 9.06
C LEU A 175 6.68 -10.96 8.55
N LEU A 176 6.37 -9.91 9.30
CA LEU A 176 6.62 -8.52 8.90
C LEU A 176 8.09 -8.11 9.04
N ALA A 177 8.78 -8.55 10.09
CA ALA A 177 10.17 -8.18 10.36
C ALA A 177 11.14 -8.55 9.22
N PRO A 178 11.11 -9.79 8.66
CA PRO A 178 11.88 -10.13 7.46
C PRO A 178 11.66 -9.18 6.28
N LEU A 179 10.42 -8.75 6.07
CA LEU A 179 10.06 -7.85 4.98
C LEU A 179 10.59 -6.43 5.24
N SER A 180 10.56 -5.97 6.49
CA SER A 180 11.20 -4.72 6.90
C SER A 180 12.73 -4.76 6.71
N ILE A 181 13.40 -5.89 7.01
CA ILE A 181 14.84 -6.05 6.77
C ILE A 181 15.15 -5.97 5.26
N TRP A 182 14.33 -6.61 4.42
CA TRP A 182 14.44 -6.51 2.98
C TRP A 182 14.28 -5.07 2.49
N THR A 183 13.18 -4.41 2.86
CA THR A 183 12.89 -3.03 2.44
C THR A 183 13.96 -2.04 2.90
N TRP A 184 14.53 -2.24 4.10
CA TRP A 184 15.62 -1.41 4.63
C TRP A 184 16.84 -1.44 3.70
N LYS A 185 17.19 -2.62 3.18
CA LYS A 185 18.33 -2.78 2.29
C LYS A 185 18.01 -2.45 0.84
N ALA A 186 16.80 -2.77 0.38
CA ALA A 186 16.43 -2.65 -1.03
C ALA A 186 16.03 -1.22 -1.44
N TYR A 187 15.77 -0.32 -0.49
CA TYR A 187 15.31 1.03 -0.81
C TYR A 187 15.63 2.06 0.29
N SER A 188 16.07 3.26 -0.09
CA SER A 188 16.30 4.37 0.85
C SER A 188 14.97 4.92 1.40
N ALA A 189 15.04 5.77 2.42
CA ALA A 189 13.86 6.47 2.92
C ALA A 189 13.27 7.35 1.82
N ALA A 190 11.95 7.50 1.78
CA ALA A 190 11.29 8.32 0.75
C ALA A 190 10.08 9.08 1.28
N GLY A 191 9.69 10.11 0.53
CA GLY A 191 8.55 10.96 0.86
C GLY A 191 8.68 11.57 2.26
N ASP A 192 7.62 11.47 3.06
CA ASP A 192 7.60 12.02 4.41
C ASP A 192 8.50 11.23 5.40
N GLU A 193 8.88 9.99 5.09
CA GLU A 193 9.74 9.17 5.96
C GLU A 193 11.09 9.86 6.22
N VAL A 194 11.67 10.49 5.20
CA VAL A 194 12.95 11.22 5.29
C VAL A 194 12.88 12.31 6.36
N ARG A 195 11.75 13.03 6.42
CA ARG A 195 11.54 14.12 7.38
C ARG A 195 11.38 13.58 8.80
N TYR A 196 10.59 12.51 8.95
CA TYR A 196 10.39 11.87 10.25
C TYR A 196 11.71 11.35 10.83
N LEU A 197 12.49 10.65 10.01
CA LEU A 197 13.79 10.11 10.42
C LEU A 197 14.82 11.21 10.67
N LEU A 198 14.84 12.30 9.91
CA LEU A 198 15.80 13.37 10.12
C LEU A 198 15.54 14.15 11.42
N ILE A 199 14.29 14.46 11.74
CA ILE A 199 13.95 15.08 13.02
C ILE A 199 14.26 14.12 14.18
N THR A 200 13.90 12.83 14.05
CA THR A 200 14.23 11.83 15.06
C THR A 200 15.75 11.65 15.21
N HIS A 201 16.51 11.68 14.11
CA HIS A 201 17.96 11.64 14.13
C HIS A 201 18.53 12.83 14.91
N SER A 202 18.06 14.05 14.63
CA SER A 202 18.51 15.24 15.35
C SER A 202 18.15 15.18 16.83
N LEU A 203 16.97 14.65 17.16
CA LEU A 203 16.55 14.49 18.55
C LEU A 203 17.47 13.51 19.30
N VAL A 204 17.81 12.38 18.68
CA VAL A 204 18.66 11.33 19.28
C VAL A 204 20.13 11.75 19.33
N ARG A 205 20.65 12.45 18.32
CA ARG A 205 22.08 12.82 18.21
C ARG A 205 22.41 14.17 18.84
N HIS A 206 21.54 15.16 18.64
CA HIS A 206 21.79 16.55 19.01
C HIS A 206 20.88 17.05 20.13
N GLY A 207 19.93 16.22 20.61
CA GLY A 207 19.00 16.61 21.69
C GLY A 207 17.99 17.69 21.27
N THR A 208 17.84 17.94 19.96
CA THR A 208 16.98 19.01 19.41
C THR A 208 16.17 18.52 18.22
N THR A 209 15.02 19.14 17.96
CA THR A 209 14.23 18.91 16.75
C THR A 209 14.69 19.76 15.57
N ASP A 210 15.62 20.70 15.79
CA ASP A 210 16.25 21.47 14.71
C ASP A 210 17.17 20.55 13.88
N VAL A 211 16.87 20.43 12.58
CA VAL A 211 17.62 19.57 11.66
C VAL A 211 18.77 20.28 10.97
N SER A 212 18.94 21.59 11.18
CA SER A 212 19.86 22.43 10.39
C SER A 212 21.27 21.86 10.39
N ARG A 213 21.76 21.46 11.58
CA ARG A 213 23.07 20.80 11.74
C ARG A 213 23.15 19.48 10.97
N ALA A 214 22.18 18.58 11.17
CA ALA A 214 22.13 17.28 10.50
C ALA A 214 22.06 17.39 8.96
N VAL A 215 21.47 18.46 8.44
CA VAL A 215 21.45 18.76 6.99
C VAL A 215 22.80 19.25 6.50
N VAL A 216 23.42 20.20 7.22
CA VAL A 216 24.76 20.74 6.89
C VAL A 216 25.80 19.62 6.90
N ASP A 217 25.77 18.79 7.93
CA ASP A 217 26.69 17.66 8.11
C ASP A 217 26.33 16.45 7.23
N LYS A 218 25.25 16.55 6.44
CA LYS A 218 24.74 15.49 5.55
C LYS A 218 24.44 14.15 6.25
N GLU A 219 24.12 14.19 7.54
CA GLU A 219 23.81 13.00 8.34
C GLU A 219 22.59 12.21 7.81
N TYR A 220 21.69 12.89 7.08
CA TYR A 220 20.55 12.25 6.40
C TYR A 220 20.97 11.12 5.44
N ARG A 221 22.22 11.11 4.97
CA ARG A 221 22.77 10.06 4.10
C ARG A 221 22.77 8.67 4.73
N ALA A 222 22.67 8.57 6.04
CA ALA A 222 22.52 7.30 6.75
C ALA A 222 21.21 6.56 6.40
N PHE A 223 20.19 7.27 5.89
CA PHE A 223 18.91 6.67 5.53
C PHE A 223 18.31 7.17 4.21
N TYR A 224 18.82 8.25 3.62
CA TYR A 224 18.31 8.84 2.38
C TYR A 224 19.44 9.04 1.36
N THR A 225 19.30 8.42 0.19
CA THR A 225 20.33 8.47 -0.87
C THR A 225 20.10 9.57 -1.91
N GLY A 226 18.92 10.21 -1.90
CA GLY A 226 18.62 11.29 -2.83
C GLY A 226 19.42 12.57 -2.54
N ALA A 227 19.34 13.54 -3.46
CA ALA A 227 19.91 14.86 -3.25
C ALA A 227 19.03 15.68 -2.29
N TRP A 228 19.66 16.39 -1.35
CA TRP A 228 18.92 17.34 -0.51
C TRP A 228 18.46 18.54 -1.34
N HIS A 229 17.19 18.93 -1.17
CA HIS A 229 16.60 20.07 -1.84
C HIS A 229 16.00 21.02 -0.80
N LYS A 230 16.13 22.33 -1.00
CA LYS A 230 15.62 23.35 -0.07
C LYS A 230 14.11 23.23 0.18
N ASP A 231 13.36 22.75 -0.81
CA ASP A 231 11.91 22.54 -0.67
C ASP A 231 11.57 21.40 0.30
N MET A 232 12.52 20.50 0.56
CA MET A 232 12.37 19.51 1.63
C MET A 232 12.54 20.14 3.01
N ALA A 233 13.29 21.25 3.13
CA ALA A 233 13.55 21.94 4.40
C ALA A 233 12.38 22.83 4.86
N TRP A 234 11.65 23.46 3.93
CA TRP A 234 10.49 24.32 4.24
C TRP A 234 9.41 23.57 5.03
N ASP A 235 9.22 22.30 4.73
CA ASP A 235 8.23 21.46 5.40
C ASP A 235 8.69 20.92 6.76
N ILE A 236 9.98 20.98 7.12
CA ILE A 236 10.49 20.37 8.36
C ILE A 236 10.01 21.12 9.61
N LYS A 237 9.97 22.46 9.54
CA LYS A 237 9.36 23.29 10.60
C LYS A 237 7.87 22.99 10.80
N ARG A 238 7.24 22.28 9.86
CA ARG A 238 5.82 21.88 9.86
C ARG A 238 5.63 20.35 9.84
N ALA A 239 6.71 19.56 9.92
CA ALA A 239 6.70 18.17 9.43
C ALA A 239 5.98 17.17 10.33
N GLY A 240 5.55 17.55 11.53
CA GLY A 240 4.78 16.67 12.37
C GLY A 240 4.65 17.16 13.79
N SER A 241 3.79 16.49 14.54
CA SER A 241 3.73 16.67 15.98
C SER A 241 4.99 16.07 16.62
N PRO A 242 5.60 16.75 17.62
CA PRO A 242 6.74 16.24 18.37
C PRO A 242 6.55 14.82 18.92
N ALA A 243 5.31 14.44 19.25
CA ALA A 243 5.02 13.15 19.86
C ALA A 243 5.38 11.95 18.96
N PHE A 244 5.23 12.08 17.63
CA PHE A 244 5.63 10.99 16.74
C PHE A 244 7.14 10.77 16.76
N HIS A 245 7.93 11.84 16.77
CA HIS A 245 9.40 11.73 16.81
C HIS A 245 9.91 11.16 18.12
N LEU A 246 9.29 11.54 19.24
CA LEU A 246 9.55 10.95 20.56
C LEU A 246 9.21 9.46 20.59
N LEU A 247 8.12 9.05 19.95
CA LEU A 247 7.76 7.65 19.81
C LEU A 247 8.81 6.86 19.01
N LEU A 248 9.42 7.46 17.98
CA LEU A 248 10.45 6.79 17.17
C LEU A 248 11.82 6.74 17.85
N ALA A 249 12.15 7.72 18.69
CA ALA A 249 13.51 7.95 19.19
C ALA A 249 14.16 6.72 19.84
N PRO A 250 13.50 5.92 20.70
CA PRO A 250 14.12 4.74 21.31
C PRO A 250 14.51 3.67 20.28
N ALA A 251 13.63 3.41 19.31
CA ALA A 251 13.90 2.44 18.25
C ALA A 251 14.99 2.93 17.28
N TYR A 252 15.02 4.24 17.00
CA TYR A 252 16.05 4.86 16.19
C TYR A 252 17.41 4.85 16.89
N TRP A 253 17.46 5.09 18.20
CA TRP A 253 18.67 4.97 19.00
C TRP A 253 19.23 3.53 18.98
N ALA A 254 18.35 2.54 19.12
CA ALA A 254 18.75 1.13 19.18
C ALA A 254 19.28 0.56 17.85
N GLY A 255 18.77 1.03 16.70
CA GLY A 255 19.09 0.41 15.40
C GLY A 255 18.95 1.31 14.18
N GLY A 256 18.97 2.64 14.36
CA GLY A 256 18.75 3.61 13.30
C GLY A 256 17.42 3.39 12.58
N ARG A 257 17.41 3.54 11.25
CA ARG A 257 16.21 3.29 10.43
C ARG A 257 15.70 1.86 10.56
N LEU A 258 16.57 0.85 10.58
CA LEU A 258 16.16 -0.55 10.69
C LEU A 258 15.41 -0.80 12.01
N GLY A 259 15.92 -0.27 13.13
CA GLY A 259 15.26 -0.33 14.43
C GLY A 259 13.84 0.26 14.39
N VAL A 260 13.68 1.43 13.76
CA VAL A 260 12.36 2.04 13.55
C VAL A 260 11.44 1.17 12.69
N MET A 261 11.93 0.58 11.60
CA MET A 261 11.12 -0.27 10.73
C MET A 261 10.67 -1.57 11.43
N LEU A 262 11.53 -2.16 12.27
CA LEU A 262 11.17 -3.31 13.10
C LEU A 262 10.15 -2.92 14.17
N PHE A 263 10.29 -1.74 14.77
CA PHE A 263 9.30 -1.20 15.69
C PHE A 263 7.94 -0.96 15.02
N MET A 264 7.91 -0.44 13.79
CA MET A 264 6.68 -0.29 13.00
C MET A 264 6.04 -1.63 12.63
N ALA A 265 6.85 -2.65 12.33
CA ALA A 265 6.36 -4.02 12.13
C ALA A 265 5.70 -4.57 13.41
N ALA A 266 6.27 -4.29 14.60
CA ALA A 266 5.69 -4.69 15.88
C ALA A 266 4.36 -3.97 16.18
N ILE A 267 4.28 -2.66 15.94
CA ILE A 267 3.02 -1.91 16.08
C ILE A 267 1.95 -2.45 15.13
N THR A 268 2.32 -2.72 13.87
CA THR A 268 1.44 -3.35 12.88
C THR A 268 0.94 -4.72 13.35
N ALA A 269 1.81 -5.55 13.91
CA ALA A 269 1.44 -6.84 14.50
C ALA A 269 0.46 -6.69 15.68
N LEU A 270 0.66 -5.71 16.56
CA LEU A 270 -0.28 -5.40 17.65
C LEU A 270 -1.63 -4.92 17.12
N ALA A 271 -1.64 -4.12 16.06
CA ALA A 271 -2.86 -3.67 15.40
C ALA A 271 -3.64 -4.88 14.84
N ALA A 272 -2.95 -5.87 14.28
CA ALA A 272 -3.57 -7.11 13.81
C ALA A 272 -4.20 -7.93 14.95
N VAL A 273 -3.55 -8.01 16.12
CA VAL A 273 -4.14 -8.62 17.33
C VAL A 273 -5.40 -7.90 17.75
N GLY A 274 -5.34 -6.56 17.85
CA GLY A 274 -6.48 -5.74 18.25
C GLY A 274 -7.65 -5.90 17.29
N LEU A 275 -7.37 -5.89 15.98
CA LEU A 275 -8.38 -6.06 14.95
C LEU A 275 -9.02 -7.46 15.01
N LEU A 276 -8.22 -8.52 15.17
CA LEU A 276 -8.74 -9.88 15.29
C LEU A 276 -9.65 -10.04 16.51
N ALA A 277 -9.25 -9.48 17.66
CA ALA A 277 -10.05 -9.48 18.86
C ALA A 277 -11.39 -8.73 18.67
N TRP A 278 -11.37 -7.58 17.97
CA TRP A 278 -12.57 -6.80 17.67
C TRP A 278 -13.51 -7.56 16.72
N LEU A 279 -12.99 -8.14 15.63
CA LEU A 279 -13.80 -8.89 14.67
C LEU A 279 -14.47 -10.11 15.29
N TRP A 280 -13.73 -10.85 16.12
CA TRP A 280 -14.26 -12.03 16.81
C TRP A 280 -15.41 -11.64 17.76
N ARG A 281 -15.21 -10.62 18.59
CA ARG A 281 -16.27 -10.08 19.47
C ARG A 281 -17.43 -9.45 18.69
N GLY A 282 -17.14 -8.95 17.48
CA GLY A 282 -18.11 -8.38 16.55
C GLY A 282 -19.02 -9.41 15.88
N GLY A 283 -18.87 -10.71 16.20
CA GLY A 283 -19.75 -11.78 15.73
C GLY A 283 -19.24 -12.53 14.50
N LEU A 284 -18.03 -12.26 14.02
CA LEU A 284 -17.42 -13.10 12.99
C LEU A 284 -16.90 -14.41 13.56
N SER A 285 -17.01 -15.48 12.77
CA SER A 285 -16.36 -16.74 13.12
C SER A 285 -14.83 -16.58 13.19
N PRO A 286 -14.12 -17.27 14.11
CA PRO A 286 -12.67 -17.11 14.24
C PRO A 286 -11.88 -17.32 12.94
N PRO A 287 -12.20 -18.33 12.09
CA PRO A 287 -11.51 -18.48 10.81
C PRO A 287 -11.76 -17.32 9.85
N ALA A 288 -12.98 -16.76 9.82
CA ALA A 288 -13.30 -15.64 8.94
C ALA A 288 -12.62 -14.34 9.42
N ALA A 289 -12.62 -14.10 10.73
CA ALA A 289 -11.90 -12.98 11.33
C ALA A 289 -10.39 -13.07 11.08
N GLY A 290 -9.80 -14.26 11.26
CA GLY A 290 -8.38 -14.50 11.01
C GLY A 290 -7.99 -14.26 9.54
N VAL A 291 -8.78 -14.78 8.59
CA VAL A 291 -8.53 -14.55 7.15
C VAL A 291 -8.70 -13.07 6.79
N ALA A 292 -9.71 -12.39 7.33
CA ALA A 292 -9.91 -10.97 7.06
C ALA A 292 -8.73 -10.11 7.54
N VAL A 293 -8.24 -10.38 8.75
CA VAL A 293 -7.05 -9.70 9.30
C VAL A 293 -5.84 -9.99 8.44
N LEU A 294 -5.60 -11.26 8.09
CA LEU A 294 -4.48 -11.63 7.22
C LEU A 294 -4.52 -10.89 5.89
N LEU A 295 -5.66 -10.91 5.18
CA LEU A 295 -5.78 -10.30 3.86
C LEU A 295 -5.69 -8.77 3.90
N VAL A 296 -6.22 -8.13 4.93
CA VAL A 296 -6.11 -6.67 5.11
C VAL A 296 -4.67 -6.27 5.43
N PHE A 297 -4.01 -6.95 6.37
CA PHE A 297 -2.63 -6.60 6.75
C PHE A 297 -1.57 -7.02 5.73
N ALA A 298 -1.83 -8.07 4.96
CA ALA A 298 -0.97 -8.47 3.84
C ALA A 298 -1.35 -7.77 2.53
N SER A 299 -2.31 -6.84 2.54
CA SER A 299 -2.58 -5.96 1.39
C SER A 299 -1.51 -4.87 1.29
N ALA A 300 -1.15 -4.47 0.07
CA ALA A 300 -0.03 -3.58 -0.16
C ALA A 300 -0.10 -2.25 0.61
N PRO A 301 -1.25 -1.57 0.74
CA PRO A 301 -1.32 -0.32 1.49
C PRO A 301 -0.86 -0.48 2.95
N ILE A 302 -1.34 -1.49 3.66
CA ILE A 302 -0.99 -1.69 5.08
C ILE A 302 0.38 -2.34 5.22
N LEU A 303 0.68 -3.35 4.38
CA LEU A 303 1.96 -4.04 4.40
C LEU A 303 3.12 -3.08 4.19
N THR A 304 2.98 -2.19 3.21
CA THR A 304 3.98 -1.16 2.92
C THR A 304 4.09 -0.18 4.07
N LEU A 305 2.98 0.34 4.61
CA LEU A 305 3.05 1.24 5.76
C LEU A 305 3.82 0.62 6.94
N GLY A 306 3.57 -0.66 7.24
CA GLY A 306 4.27 -1.39 8.31
C GLY A 306 5.78 -1.50 8.14
N GLN A 307 6.30 -1.23 6.93
CA GLN A 307 7.72 -1.24 6.58
C GLN A 307 8.32 0.18 6.56
N HIS A 308 7.58 1.24 6.88
CA HIS A 308 8.09 2.61 6.83
C HIS A 308 7.81 3.38 8.12
N ALA A 309 8.64 4.39 8.43
CA ALA A 309 8.46 5.26 9.58
C ALA A 309 7.33 6.29 9.36
N LEU A 310 6.08 5.82 9.29
CA LEU A 310 4.91 6.65 9.02
C LEU A 310 3.93 6.64 10.21
N PRO A 311 3.35 7.80 10.59
CA PRO A 311 2.44 7.90 11.73
C PRO A 311 1.10 7.18 11.51
N ASP A 312 0.82 6.79 10.27
CA ASP A 312 -0.35 5.99 9.93
C ASP A 312 -0.32 4.61 10.62
N VAL A 313 0.86 4.03 10.86
CA VAL A 313 1.02 2.72 11.53
C VAL A 313 0.55 2.73 12.99
N PRO A 314 1.04 3.62 13.88
CA PRO A 314 0.45 3.76 15.21
C PRO A 314 -1.02 4.21 15.15
N GLY A 315 -1.42 4.94 14.11
CA GLY A 315 -2.84 5.22 13.82
C GLY A 315 -3.68 3.96 13.63
N LEU A 316 -3.18 2.94 12.93
CA LEU A 316 -3.86 1.63 12.76
C LEU A 316 -4.11 0.96 14.12
N LEU A 317 -3.09 0.95 14.99
CA LEU A 317 -3.20 0.38 16.33
C LEU A 317 -4.23 1.14 17.17
N LEU A 318 -4.18 2.47 17.18
CA LEU A 318 -5.12 3.29 17.92
C LEU A 318 -6.56 3.15 17.41
N LEU A 319 -6.76 2.99 16.09
CA LEU A 319 -8.07 2.63 15.54
C LEU A 319 -8.57 1.28 16.06
N ALA A 320 -7.72 0.24 16.01
CA ALA A 320 -8.08 -1.08 16.51
C ALA A 320 -8.43 -1.07 18.01
N VAL A 321 -7.66 -0.34 18.83
CA VAL A 321 -7.93 -0.14 20.26
C VAL A 321 -9.24 0.63 20.47
N GLY A 322 -9.47 1.71 19.72
CA GLY A 322 -10.71 2.48 19.76
C GLY A 322 -11.94 1.60 19.47
N MET A 323 -11.88 0.78 18.42
CA MET A 323 -12.94 -0.17 18.08
C MET A 323 -13.19 -1.22 19.19
N LEU A 324 -12.14 -1.71 19.86
CA LEU A 324 -12.27 -2.60 21.02
C LEU A 324 -12.93 -1.92 22.23
N LEU A 325 -12.64 -0.64 22.47
CA LEU A 325 -13.26 0.14 23.55
C LEU A 325 -14.75 0.40 23.26
N LEU A 326 -15.11 0.67 22.00
CA LEU A 326 -16.51 0.84 21.59
C LEU A 326 -17.37 -0.41 21.90
N GLN A 327 -16.84 -1.62 21.72
CA GLN A 327 -17.55 -2.85 22.08
C GLN A 327 -17.77 -3.05 23.57
N ARG A 328 -17.02 -2.35 24.42
CA ARG A 328 -17.10 -2.47 25.89
C ARG A 328 -17.85 -1.31 26.55
N LEU A 329 -18.29 -0.34 25.76
CA LEU A 329 -18.88 0.90 26.22
C LEU A 329 -20.13 0.66 27.09
N GLU A 330 -20.96 -0.33 26.74
CA GLU A 330 -22.16 -0.71 27.49
C GLU A 330 -21.83 -1.21 28.92
N ARG A 331 -20.73 -1.95 29.07
CA ARG A 331 -20.37 -2.60 30.35
C ARG A 331 -19.60 -1.68 31.29
N ALA A 332 -18.78 -0.78 30.74
CA ALA A 332 -17.88 0.07 31.51
C ALA A 332 -17.73 1.45 30.86
N PRO A 333 -18.80 2.26 30.81
CA PRO A 333 -18.86 3.49 30.00
C PRO A 333 -17.76 4.48 30.37
N LEU A 334 -17.57 4.79 31.65
CA LEU A 334 -16.56 5.78 32.11
C LEU A 334 -15.14 5.39 31.70
N ARG A 335 -14.74 4.12 31.96
CA ARG A 335 -13.40 3.62 31.60
C ARG A 335 -13.20 3.61 30.07
N CYS A 336 -14.23 3.23 29.33
CA CYS A 336 -14.16 3.18 27.87
C CYS A 336 -14.11 4.58 27.26
N TRP A 337 -14.87 5.55 27.79
CA TRP A 337 -14.80 6.95 27.36
C TRP A 337 -13.44 7.59 27.67
N ALA A 338 -12.88 7.35 28.86
CA ALA A 338 -11.53 7.80 29.19
C ALA A 338 -10.49 7.20 28.23
N GLY A 339 -10.60 5.90 27.93
CA GLY A 339 -9.77 5.23 26.94
C GLY A 339 -9.94 5.80 25.52
N LEU A 340 -11.18 6.09 25.10
CA LEU A 340 -11.48 6.69 23.79
C LEU A 340 -10.91 8.11 23.69
N ALA A 341 -11.00 8.91 24.76
CA ALA A 341 -10.39 10.23 24.83
C ALA A 341 -8.86 10.15 24.73
N ALA A 342 -8.23 9.18 25.42
CA ALA A 342 -6.79 8.95 25.32
C ALA A 342 -6.37 8.51 23.90
N VAL A 343 -7.14 7.62 23.27
CA VAL A 343 -6.93 7.21 21.87
C VAL A 343 -7.09 8.40 20.92
N ALA A 344 -8.13 9.22 21.12
CA ALA A 344 -8.40 10.41 20.32
C ALA A 344 -7.27 11.44 20.42
N LEU A 345 -6.77 11.69 21.64
CA LEU A 345 -5.62 12.55 21.89
C LEU A 345 -4.36 11.97 21.24
N GLY A 346 -4.10 10.66 21.40
CA GLY A 346 -2.96 10.00 20.77
C GLY A 346 -2.95 10.14 19.24
N LEU A 347 -4.08 9.91 18.58
CA LEU A 347 -4.23 10.10 17.14
C LEU A 347 -3.95 11.54 16.70
N LEU A 348 -4.48 12.52 17.44
CA LEU A 348 -4.26 13.94 17.17
C LEU A 348 -2.77 14.32 17.35
N LEU A 349 -2.14 13.81 18.40
CA LEU A 349 -0.72 13.99 18.70
C LEU A 349 0.19 13.24 17.72
N LEU A 350 -0.26 12.22 16.99
CA LEU A 350 0.59 11.55 15.99
C LEU A 350 0.68 12.38 14.70
N LYS A 351 -0.48 12.80 14.17
CA LYS A 351 -0.56 13.61 12.95
C LYS A 351 -1.94 14.24 12.84
N ASN A 352 -1.99 15.52 12.48
CA ASN A 352 -3.24 16.29 12.50
C ASN A 352 -4.34 15.67 11.62
N ARG A 353 -4.00 15.05 10.48
CA ARG A 353 -5.00 14.36 9.62
C ARG A 353 -5.68 13.19 10.32
N LEU A 354 -5.00 12.54 11.28
CA LEU A 354 -5.55 11.44 12.08
C LEU A 354 -6.52 11.96 13.15
N GLY A 355 -6.51 13.27 13.44
CA GLY A 355 -7.52 13.91 14.29
C GLY A 355 -8.95 13.73 13.77
N PHE A 356 -9.15 13.62 12.45
CA PHE A 356 -10.47 13.29 11.89
C PHE A 356 -10.93 11.89 12.31
N LEU A 357 -10.00 10.93 12.41
CA LEU A 357 -10.30 9.60 12.90
C LEU A 357 -10.65 9.62 14.39
N SER A 358 -9.98 10.48 15.18
CA SER A 358 -10.33 10.74 16.59
C SER A 358 -11.78 11.17 16.77
N VAL A 359 -12.20 12.19 16.01
CA VAL A 359 -13.58 12.69 16.05
C VAL A 359 -14.57 11.61 15.61
N GLY A 360 -14.24 10.87 14.56
CA GLY A 360 -15.05 9.74 14.10
C GLY A 360 -15.21 8.63 15.16
N LEU A 361 -14.18 8.32 15.93
CA LEU A 361 -14.25 7.35 17.03
C LEU A 361 -15.10 7.84 18.20
N LEU A 362 -14.96 9.12 18.58
CA LEU A 362 -15.78 9.72 19.63
C LEU A 362 -17.27 9.77 19.21
N LEU A 363 -17.53 10.11 17.95
CA LEU A 363 -18.88 10.09 17.39
C LEU A 363 -19.48 8.67 17.40
N ALA A 364 -18.69 7.66 17.02
CA ALA A 364 -19.12 6.27 17.13
C ALA A 364 -19.44 5.88 18.58
N GLY A 365 -18.63 6.33 19.55
CA GLY A 365 -18.89 6.16 20.97
C GLY A 365 -20.21 6.79 21.41
N ALA A 366 -20.47 8.02 20.98
CA ALA A 366 -21.71 8.72 21.28
C ALA A 366 -22.93 7.99 20.70
N VAL A 367 -22.83 7.50 19.46
CA VAL A 367 -23.89 6.73 18.80
C VAL A 367 -24.13 5.39 19.50
N GLU A 368 -23.08 4.63 19.83
CA GLU A 368 -23.25 3.36 20.55
C GLU A 368 -23.85 3.57 21.94
N GLN A 369 -23.38 4.59 22.67
CA GLN A 369 -23.94 4.94 23.98
C GLN A 369 -25.40 5.38 23.86
N TRP A 370 -25.75 6.16 22.83
CA TRP A 370 -27.14 6.56 22.58
C TRP A 370 -28.02 5.34 22.26
N VAL A 371 -27.57 4.42 21.40
CA VAL A 371 -28.33 3.20 21.10
C VAL A 371 -28.57 2.37 22.36
N CYS A 372 -27.58 2.27 23.26
CA CYS A 372 -27.71 1.59 24.55
C CYS A 372 -28.68 2.33 25.49
N LEU A 373 -28.49 3.64 25.67
CA LEU A 373 -29.29 4.47 26.59
C LEU A 373 -30.70 4.75 26.09
N ARG A 374 -30.99 4.71 24.79
CA ARG A 374 -32.36 4.85 24.25
C ARG A 374 -33.29 3.76 24.81
N ARG A 375 -32.73 2.64 25.27
CA ARG A 375 -33.48 1.57 25.94
C ARG A 375 -33.77 1.87 27.42
N SER A 376 -33.05 2.79 28.08
CA SER A 376 -33.22 3.07 29.51
C SER A 376 -33.52 4.53 29.87
N ASN A 377 -32.83 5.52 29.29
CA ASN A 377 -33.00 6.94 29.60
C ASN A 377 -32.50 7.87 28.47
N ARG A 378 -33.43 8.47 27.71
CA ARG A 378 -33.13 9.33 26.55
C ARG A 378 -32.40 10.63 26.89
N ARG A 379 -32.61 11.22 28.08
CA ARG A 379 -32.01 12.52 28.46
C ARG A 379 -30.51 12.40 28.70
N ALA A 380 -30.10 11.34 29.41
CA ALA A 380 -28.69 11.05 29.64
C ALA A 380 -27.92 10.86 28.33
N ALA A 381 -28.54 10.23 27.32
CA ALA A 381 -27.91 10.02 26.01
C ALA A 381 -27.49 11.31 25.32
N TRP A 382 -28.38 12.31 25.30
CA TRP A 382 -28.09 13.60 24.69
C TRP A 382 -27.01 14.38 25.42
N LEU A 383 -26.99 14.33 26.76
CA LEU A 383 -25.95 14.96 27.57
C LEU A 383 -24.57 14.36 27.28
N TRP A 384 -24.46 13.03 27.19
CA TRP A 384 -23.20 12.36 26.87
C TRP A 384 -22.74 12.63 25.43
N ALA A 385 -23.65 12.62 24.46
CA ALA A 385 -23.32 12.96 23.08
C ALA A 385 -22.85 14.41 22.95
N GLY A 386 -23.56 15.34 23.58
CA GLY A 386 -23.19 16.76 23.64
C GLY A 386 -21.83 16.97 24.31
N ALA A 387 -21.60 16.32 25.45
CA ALA A 387 -20.32 16.39 26.17
C ALA A 387 -19.15 15.83 25.35
N ALA A 388 -19.34 14.72 24.62
CA ALA A 388 -18.30 14.15 23.78
C ALA A 388 -17.95 15.07 22.59
N VAL A 389 -18.96 15.68 21.96
CA VAL A 389 -18.75 16.67 20.89
C VAL A 389 -18.06 17.91 21.42
N ALA A 390 -18.54 18.46 22.55
CA ALA A 390 -17.95 19.62 23.20
C ALA A 390 -16.50 19.37 23.63
N LEU A 391 -16.20 18.17 24.17
CA LEU A 391 -14.84 17.77 24.50
C LEU A 391 -13.95 17.68 23.26
N GLY A 392 -14.45 17.10 22.16
CA GLY A 392 -13.70 17.02 20.91
C GLY A 392 -13.37 18.40 20.34
N ILE A 393 -14.35 19.30 20.33
CA ILE A 393 -14.18 20.70 19.88
C ILE A 393 -13.24 21.44 20.84
N GLY A 394 -13.46 21.35 22.14
CA GLY A 394 -12.65 22.01 23.17
C GLY A 394 -11.18 21.55 23.14
N LEU A 395 -10.94 20.27 22.90
CA LEU A 395 -9.58 19.73 22.76
C LEU A 395 -8.89 20.24 21.49
N ALA A 396 -9.61 20.32 20.38
CA ALA A 396 -9.08 20.89 19.13
C ALA A 396 -8.74 22.38 19.28
N LEU A 397 -9.66 23.18 19.84
CA LEU A 397 -9.48 24.62 20.05
C LEU A 397 -8.41 24.93 21.11
N GLY A 398 -8.38 24.15 22.21
CA GLY A 398 -7.38 24.31 23.27
C GLY A 398 -5.97 24.01 22.79
N LEU A 399 -5.81 22.97 21.97
CA LEU A 399 -4.53 22.64 21.37
C LEU A 399 -4.09 23.67 20.30
N GLU A 400 -5.03 24.25 19.55
CA GLU A 400 -4.76 25.37 18.63
C GLU A 400 -4.24 26.59 19.40
N ARG A 401 -4.95 27.00 20.46
CA ARG A 401 -4.59 28.19 21.25
C ARG A 401 -3.26 28.03 22.00
N SER A 402 -2.90 26.81 22.39
CA SER A 402 -1.62 26.52 23.06
C SER A 402 -0.40 26.63 22.15
N GLY A 403 -0.58 26.79 20.84
CA GLY A 403 0.49 26.74 19.85
C GLY A 403 1.09 25.33 19.65
N LEU A 404 0.64 24.33 20.42
CA LEU A 404 1.05 22.92 20.27
C LEU A 404 0.48 22.31 18.99
N LEU A 405 -0.72 22.75 18.57
CA LEU A 405 -1.13 22.56 17.18
C LEU A 405 -0.56 23.73 16.37
N LEU A 406 0.37 23.42 15.46
CA LEU A 406 0.82 24.29 14.37
C LEU A 406 -0.30 24.59 13.33
N TRP A 407 -1.57 24.53 13.75
CA TRP A 407 -2.73 24.81 12.93
C TRP A 407 -2.98 26.32 12.92
N ASP A 408 -2.50 26.97 11.86
CA ASP A 408 -3.11 28.22 11.42
C ASP A 408 -4.42 27.85 10.69
N VAL A 409 -5.47 27.55 11.46
CA VAL A 409 -6.79 27.15 10.93
C VAL A 409 -7.31 28.22 9.96
N GLY A 410 -7.03 29.49 10.23
CA GLY A 410 -7.35 30.61 9.34
C GLY A 410 -6.67 30.48 7.98
N HIS A 411 -5.35 30.27 7.94
CA HIS A 411 -4.61 30.09 6.69
C HIS A 411 -5.03 28.83 5.93
N TRP A 412 -5.13 27.68 6.60
CA TRP A 412 -5.54 26.44 5.95
C TRP A 412 -6.99 26.50 5.47
N GLY A 413 -7.88 27.08 6.26
CA GLY A 413 -9.28 27.30 5.90
C GLY A 413 -9.42 28.15 4.63
N ARG A 414 -8.74 29.31 4.58
CA ARG A 414 -8.70 30.15 3.37
C ARG A 414 -8.14 29.39 2.17
N MET A 415 -7.00 28.71 2.34
CA MET A 415 -6.38 27.94 1.26
C MET A 415 -7.31 26.83 0.74
N TYR A 416 -8.06 26.14 1.60
CA TYR A 416 -9.02 25.13 1.16
C TYR A 416 -10.24 25.75 0.47
N LEU A 417 -10.78 26.86 0.98
CA LEU A 417 -11.86 27.59 0.33
C LEU A 417 -11.46 28.08 -1.07
N GLU A 418 -10.25 28.62 -1.22
CA GLU A 418 -9.70 29.02 -2.52
C GLU A 418 -9.59 27.83 -3.48
N ARG A 419 -9.16 26.66 -3.00
CA ARG A 419 -9.10 25.44 -3.83
C ARG A 419 -10.48 24.95 -4.24
N TRP A 420 -11.44 24.98 -3.33
CA TRP A 420 -12.83 24.62 -3.62
C TRP A 420 -13.45 25.59 -4.65
N ALA A 421 -13.19 26.89 -4.51
CA ALA A 421 -13.59 27.88 -5.50
C ALA A 421 -12.95 27.62 -6.86
N ALA A 422 -11.67 27.22 -6.89
CA ALA A 422 -10.94 26.89 -8.12
C ALA A 422 -11.36 25.55 -8.76
N ALA A 423 -12.12 24.69 -8.06
CA ALA A 423 -12.54 23.40 -8.62
C ALA A 423 -13.54 23.54 -9.78
N GLY A 424 -14.28 24.65 -9.82
CA GLY A 424 -15.32 24.95 -10.81
C GLY A 424 -16.63 24.18 -10.62
N SER A 425 -16.63 23.04 -9.92
CA SER A 425 -17.83 22.31 -9.51
C SER A 425 -17.59 21.49 -8.25
N TRP A 426 -18.65 21.24 -7.48
CA TRP A 426 -18.59 20.40 -6.28
C TRP A 426 -18.45 18.90 -6.59
N TRP A 427 -18.86 18.49 -7.79
CA TRP A 427 -18.71 17.11 -8.27
C TRP A 427 -17.28 16.75 -8.61
N ARG A 428 -16.44 17.72 -9.00
CA ARG A 428 -15.05 17.45 -9.37
C ARG A 428 -14.22 16.91 -8.21
N PRO A 429 -14.23 17.51 -7.01
CA PRO A 429 -13.61 16.92 -5.82
C PRO A 429 -14.11 15.51 -5.50
N VAL A 430 -15.42 15.27 -5.63
CA VAL A 430 -16.02 13.96 -5.39
C VAL A 430 -15.52 12.94 -6.43
N GLY A 431 -15.45 13.32 -7.71
CA GLY A 431 -14.92 12.47 -8.78
C GLY A 431 -13.44 12.15 -8.60
N VAL A 432 -12.61 13.16 -8.27
CA VAL A 432 -11.18 12.98 -7.96
C VAL A 432 -11.00 12.10 -6.73
N PHE A 433 -11.85 12.27 -5.71
CA PHE A 433 -11.83 11.42 -4.53
C PHE A 433 -12.21 10.00 -4.88
N LEU A 434 -13.40 9.74 -5.43
CA LEU A 434 -13.85 8.37 -5.73
C LEU A 434 -12.95 7.65 -6.74
N GLY A 435 -12.50 8.37 -7.77
CA GLY A 435 -11.52 7.89 -8.74
C GLY A 435 -10.17 7.61 -8.10
N GLY A 436 -9.60 8.59 -7.40
CA GLY A 436 -8.28 8.54 -6.75
C GLY A 436 -8.16 7.53 -5.60
N VAL A 437 -9.22 7.39 -4.79
CA VAL A 437 -9.31 6.52 -3.61
C VAL A 437 -9.32 5.06 -4.00
N GLY A 438 -10.28 4.69 -4.84
CA GLY A 438 -10.59 3.30 -5.10
C GLY A 438 -9.85 2.81 -6.33
N LEU A 439 -10.10 3.52 -7.43
CA LEU A 439 -9.92 2.98 -8.78
C LEU A 439 -8.56 3.32 -9.38
N ASP A 440 -8.00 4.46 -9.03
CA ASP A 440 -6.74 4.96 -9.59
C ASP A 440 -5.65 3.89 -9.52
N GLN A 441 -5.05 3.61 -10.67
CA GLN A 441 -4.06 2.57 -10.78
C GLN A 441 -2.78 2.88 -9.99
N GLU A 442 -2.43 4.15 -9.83
CA GLU A 442 -1.19 4.58 -9.22
C GLU A 442 -1.35 4.73 -7.70
N HIS A 443 -2.43 5.36 -7.25
CA HIS A 443 -2.64 5.72 -5.85
C HIS A 443 -3.84 5.03 -5.20
N GLY A 444 -4.69 4.38 -6.00
CA GLY A 444 -5.86 3.67 -5.52
C GLY A 444 -5.51 2.33 -4.84
N VAL A 445 -6.48 1.81 -4.10
CA VAL A 445 -6.32 0.58 -3.33
C VAL A 445 -6.66 -0.68 -4.15
N LEU A 446 -7.55 -0.57 -5.14
CA LEU A 446 -8.11 -1.76 -5.79
C LEU A 446 -7.14 -2.49 -6.73
N LEU A 447 -6.21 -1.78 -7.38
CA LEU A 447 -5.20 -2.41 -8.22
C LEU A 447 -4.27 -3.34 -7.39
N PRO A 448 -3.59 -2.86 -6.34
CA PRO A 448 -2.71 -3.72 -5.55
C PRO A 448 -3.45 -4.60 -4.54
N ALA A 449 -4.73 -4.31 -4.24
CA ALA A 449 -5.52 -5.06 -3.27
C ALA A 449 -6.99 -5.23 -3.69
N PRO A 450 -7.28 -6.01 -4.74
CA PRO A 450 -8.65 -6.24 -5.22
C PRO A 450 -9.54 -6.97 -4.19
N ILE A 451 -8.99 -7.50 -3.09
CA ILE A 451 -9.78 -8.09 -2.00
C ILE A 451 -10.80 -7.11 -1.39
N PHE A 452 -10.55 -5.80 -1.47
CA PHE A 452 -11.48 -4.79 -0.95
C PHE A 452 -12.81 -4.73 -1.73
N LEU A 453 -12.90 -5.35 -2.92
CA LEU A 453 -14.18 -5.57 -3.60
C LEU A 453 -15.14 -6.43 -2.77
N LEU A 454 -14.62 -7.33 -1.93
CA LEU A 454 -15.44 -8.10 -0.99
C LEU A 454 -16.06 -7.22 0.09
N ALA A 455 -15.34 -6.19 0.53
CA ALA A 455 -15.86 -5.26 1.51
C ALA A 455 -17.09 -4.53 0.97
N LEU A 456 -17.00 -4.06 -0.28
CA LEU A 456 -18.11 -3.40 -0.97
C LEU A 456 -19.31 -4.34 -1.14
N ALA A 457 -19.07 -5.59 -1.54
CA ALA A 457 -20.13 -6.58 -1.75
C ALA A 457 -20.87 -6.95 -0.45
N ALA A 458 -20.15 -7.09 0.67
CA ALA A 458 -20.75 -7.51 1.94
C ALA A 458 -21.31 -6.35 2.78
N LEU A 459 -20.99 -5.11 2.44
CA LEU A 459 -21.37 -3.92 3.23
C LEU A 459 -22.87 -3.89 3.61
N PRO A 460 -23.83 -4.03 2.67
CA PRO A 460 -25.25 -3.93 3.03
C PRO A 460 -25.70 -5.07 3.96
N ALA A 461 -25.29 -6.31 3.65
CA ALA A 461 -25.68 -7.48 4.44
C ALA A 461 -25.06 -7.47 5.84
N ALA A 462 -23.82 -7.02 5.98
CA ALA A 462 -23.16 -6.87 7.28
C ALA A 462 -23.80 -5.76 8.13
N CYS A 463 -24.18 -4.62 7.53
CA CYS A 463 -24.89 -3.56 8.24
C CYS A 463 -26.21 -4.04 8.86
N LEU A 464 -26.89 -4.98 8.20
CA LEU A 464 -28.14 -5.55 8.71
C LEU A 464 -27.92 -6.65 9.75
N ARG A 465 -26.93 -7.54 9.53
CA ARG A 465 -26.71 -8.72 10.40
C ARG A 465 -25.79 -8.44 11.58
N LEU A 466 -24.88 -7.48 11.46
CA LEU A 466 -23.90 -7.07 12.48
C LEU A 466 -23.93 -5.54 12.65
N PRO A 467 -25.09 -4.94 13.02
CA PRO A 467 -25.28 -3.48 12.98
C PRO A 467 -24.33 -2.73 13.91
N ALA A 468 -24.05 -3.25 15.10
CA ALA A 468 -23.14 -2.60 16.05
C ALA A 468 -21.70 -2.57 15.54
N ALA A 469 -21.15 -3.74 15.14
CA ALA A 469 -19.81 -3.80 14.57
C ALA A 469 -19.70 -2.94 13.29
N SER A 470 -20.75 -2.91 12.45
CA SER A 470 -20.76 -2.11 11.24
C SER A 470 -20.74 -0.61 11.52
N ARG A 471 -21.50 -0.12 12.51
CA ARG A 471 -21.44 1.30 12.93
C ARG A 471 -20.06 1.66 13.50
N GLN A 472 -19.50 0.81 14.36
CA GLN A 472 -18.16 0.98 14.93
C GLN A 472 -17.07 1.05 13.87
N ALA A 473 -17.25 0.34 12.75
CA ALA A 473 -16.35 0.37 11.61
C ALA A 473 -16.57 1.60 10.70
N LEU A 474 -17.83 1.83 10.30
CA LEU A 474 -18.17 2.80 9.26
C LEU A 474 -18.15 4.24 9.73
N ILE A 475 -18.62 4.54 10.95
CA ILE A 475 -18.64 5.93 11.44
C ILE A 475 -17.24 6.54 11.44
N PRO A 476 -16.21 5.93 12.09
CA PRO A 476 -14.88 6.52 12.09
C PRO A 476 -14.24 6.53 10.70
N ALA A 477 -14.42 5.46 9.93
CA ALA A 477 -13.86 5.37 8.58
C ALA A 477 -14.48 6.41 7.62
N LEU A 478 -15.81 6.49 7.53
CA LEU A 478 -16.51 7.43 6.65
C LEU A 478 -16.30 8.88 7.10
N PHE A 479 -16.25 9.16 8.40
CA PHE A 479 -15.97 10.51 8.88
C PHE A 479 -14.55 10.95 8.51
N TYR A 480 -13.56 10.09 8.77
CA TYR A 480 -12.16 10.33 8.39
C TYR A 480 -12.00 10.51 6.87
N LEU A 481 -12.60 9.61 6.08
CA LEU A 481 -12.52 9.64 4.62
C LEU A 481 -13.30 10.81 4.01
N GLY A 482 -14.45 11.15 4.57
CA GLY A 482 -15.24 12.30 4.17
C GLY A 482 -14.50 13.61 4.40
N LEU A 483 -13.89 13.80 5.58
CA LEU A 483 -13.11 15.00 5.87
C LEU A 483 -11.79 15.07 5.11
N ILE A 484 -11.06 13.96 4.96
CA ILE A 484 -9.86 13.96 4.12
C ILE A 484 -10.22 14.20 2.65
N GLY A 485 -11.27 13.56 2.15
CA GLY A 485 -11.77 13.82 0.81
C GLY A 485 -12.14 15.28 0.65
N PHE A 486 -12.89 15.85 1.60
CA PHE A 486 -13.29 17.24 1.54
C PHE A 486 -12.11 18.23 1.59
N LEU A 487 -11.17 18.03 2.52
CA LEU A 487 -10.09 18.97 2.77
C LEU A 487 -8.85 18.73 1.88
N ARG A 488 -8.68 17.54 1.30
CA ARG A 488 -7.46 17.16 0.58
C ARG A 488 -7.70 16.46 -0.76
N TRP A 489 -8.86 16.64 -1.38
CA TRP A 489 -9.16 16.06 -2.69
C TRP A 489 -8.08 16.37 -3.74
N ASP A 490 -7.51 17.57 -3.74
CA ASP A 490 -6.50 18.03 -4.71
C ASP A 490 -5.14 17.33 -4.57
N ARG A 491 -4.88 16.78 -3.36
CA ARG A 491 -3.66 16.04 -3.02
C ARG A 491 -3.93 14.57 -2.78
N PHE A 492 -5.08 14.06 -3.20
CA PHE A 492 -5.52 12.72 -2.81
C PHE A 492 -4.57 11.61 -3.28
N PHE A 493 -3.79 11.86 -4.33
CA PHE A 493 -2.67 11.02 -4.74
C PHE A 493 -1.60 10.79 -3.65
N GLY A 494 -1.62 11.51 -2.52
CA GLY A 494 -0.80 11.17 -1.36
C GLY A 494 0.66 11.63 -1.44
N GLY A 495 1.00 12.39 -2.47
CA GLY A 495 2.37 12.80 -2.76
C GLY A 495 3.21 11.63 -3.24
N ASN A 496 4.52 11.74 -2.99
CA ASN A 496 5.45 10.63 -3.10
C ASN A 496 5.22 9.64 -1.94
N GLY A 497 4.24 8.75 -2.09
CA GLY A 497 3.82 7.83 -1.04
C GLY A 497 3.26 6.51 -1.56
N PRO A 498 3.01 5.55 -0.65
CA PRO A 498 2.48 4.24 -0.98
C PRO A 498 1.04 4.30 -1.52
N PRO A 499 0.60 3.28 -2.28
CA PRO A 499 -0.78 3.21 -2.76
C PRO A 499 -1.75 3.21 -1.58
N GLY A 500 -2.85 3.95 -1.73
CA GLY A 500 -3.88 4.06 -0.71
C GLY A 500 -3.42 4.73 0.58
N ARG A 501 -2.34 5.53 0.57
CA ARG A 501 -1.76 6.15 1.78
C ARG A 501 -2.79 6.78 2.71
N PHE A 502 -3.74 7.55 2.17
CA PHE A 502 -4.78 8.17 2.99
C PHE A 502 -5.87 7.20 3.42
N LEU A 503 -6.08 6.09 2.72
CA LEU A 503 -7.08 5.09 3.08
C LEU A 503 -6.56 4.11 4.12
N ALA A 504 -5.26 3.83 4.07
CA ALA A 504 -4.66 2.70 4.74
C ALA A 504 -4.96 2.66 6.24
N VAL A 505 -4.99 3.82 6.93
CA VAL A 505 -5.35 3.88 8.36
C VAL A 505 -6.80 3.49 8.65
N ALA A 506 -7.71 3.67 7.69
CA ALA A 506 -9.13 3.31 7.79
C ALA A 506 -9.45 1.92 7.23
N LEU A 507 -8.56 1.31 6.43
CA LEU A 507 -8.75 -0.03 5.87
C LEU A 507 -8.99 -1.15 6.89
N PRO A 508 -8.49 -1.11 8.15
CA PRO A 508 -8.87 -2.09 9.17
C PRO A 508 -10.39 -2.23 9.37
N ALA A 509 -11.16 -1.14 9.21
CA ALA A 509 -12.61 -1.18 9.29
C ALA A 509 -13.24 -2.07 8.21
N ALA A 510 -12.61 -2.14 7.03
CA ALA A 510 -13.08 -2.98 5.92
C ALA A 510 -12.93 -4.49 6.19
N ALA A 511 -12.09 -4.88 7.16
CA ALA A 511 -11.90 -6.28 7.53
C ALA A 511 -13.20 -6.95 8.02
N LEU A 512 -14.10 -6.20 8.65
CA LEU A 512 -15.41 -6.72 9.05
C LEU A 512 -16.20 -7.23 7.84
N PHE A 513 -16.25 -6.43 6.79
CA PHE A 513 -16.98 -6.75 5.58
C PHE A 513 -16.30 -7.85 4.76
N ILE A 514 -14.96 -7.84 4.68
CA ILE A 514 -14.19 -8.93 4.04
C ILE A 514 -14.42 -10.25 4.76
N GLY A 515 -14.33 -10.27 6.10
CA GLY A 515 -14.56 -11.48 6.89
C GLY A 515 -16.00 -11.98 6.79
N PHE A 516 -16.97 -11.05 6.75
CA PHE A 516 -18.37 -11.39 6.52
C PHE A 516 -18.58 -12.01 5.13
N ALA A 517 -18.08 -11.38 4.05
CA ALA A 517 -18.12 -11.93 2.69
C ALA A 517 -17.50 -13.33 2.65
N TRP A 518 -16.30 -13.46 3.24
CA TRP A 518 -15.56 -14.71 3.30
C TRP A 518 -16.34 -15.82 4.00
N GLN A 519 -17.10 -15.49 5.05
CA GLN A 519 -17.89 -16.46 5.79
C GLN A 519 -19.05 -17.03 4.96
N TYR A 520 -19.67 -16.23 4.08
CA TYR A 520 -20.87 -16.64 3.32
C TYR A 520 -20.58 -17.10 1.88
N LEU A 521 -19.50 -16.65 1.25
CA LEU A 521 -19.16 -16.97 -0.15
C LEU A 521 -18.29 -18.24 -0.32
N ARG A 522 -18.36 -19.20 0.62
CA ARG A 522 -17.46 -20.37 0.67
C ARG A 522 -17.86 -21.55 -0.23
N ARG A 523 -18.87 -21.40 -1.09
CA ARG A 523 -19.44 -22.50 -1.90
C ARG A 523 -19.23 -22.26 -3.39
N GLY A 524 -19.03 -23.35 -4.13
CA GLY A 524 -18.99 -23.35 -5.59
C GLY A 524 -17.98 -22.38 -6.20
N ALA A 525 -18.38 -21.69 -7.26
CA ALA A 525 -17.56 -20.75 -8.03
C ALA A 525 -17.14 -19.52 -7.21
N TRP A 526 -17.97 -19.05 -6.27
CA TRP A 526 -17.62 -17.90 -5.41
C TRP A 526 -16.35 -18.14 -4.61
N ARG A 527 -16.10 -19.40 -4.23
CA ARG A 527 -14.87 -19.77 -3.55
C ARG A 527 -13.65 -19.54 -4.44
N ALA A 528 -13.71 -19.89 -5.72
CA ALA A 528 -12.59 -19.63 -6.63
C ALA A 528 -12.38 -18.13 -6.87
N VAL A 529 -13.46 -17.34 -6.94
CA VAL A 529 -13.39 -15.87 -6.99
C VAL A 529 -12.68 -15.30 -5.75
N LEU A 530 -13.06 -15.76 -4.55
CA LEU A 530 -12.39 -15.36 -3.30
C LEU A 530 -10.88 -15.66 -3.34
N LEU A 531 -10.51 -16.84 -3.82
CA LEU A 531 -9.11 -17.25 -3.95
C LEU A 531 -8.36 -16.44 -5.00
N ALA A 532 -8.99 -16.12 -6.13
CA ALA A 532 -8.40 -15.28 -7.16
C ALA A 532 -8.13 -13.87 -6.61
N LEU A 533 -9.11 -13.23 -5.94
CA LEU A 533 -8.95 -11.90 -5.36
C LEU A 533 -7.90 -11.88 -4.23
N ALA A 534 -7.91 -12.90 -3.37
CA ALA A 534 -6.89 -13.05 -2.33
C ALA A 534 -5.50 -13.26 -2.94
N GLY A 535 -5.39 -14.14 -3.93
CA GLY A 535 -4.15 -14.42 -4.65
C GLY A 535 -3.58 -13.18 -5.33
N LEU A 536 -4.40 -12.44 -6.07
CA LEU A 536 -4.00 -11.16 -6.69
C LEU A 536 -3.53 -10.14 -5.65
N THR A 537 -4.24 -10.02 -4.54
CA THR A 537 -3.86 -9.11 -3.45
C THR A 537 -2.50 -9.50 -2.86
N MET A 538 -2.28 -10.78 -2.55
CA MET A 538 -1.01 -11.25 -2.02
C MET A 538 0.12 -11.09 -3.05
N MET A 539 -0.11 -11.43 -4.32
CA MET A 539 0.86 -11.29 -5.40
C MET A 539 1.23 -9.83 -5.64
N GLY A 540 0.25 -8.92 -5.71
CA GLY A 540 0.49 -7.49 -5.86
C GLY A 540 1.30 -6.92 -4.68
N SER A 541 0.98 -7.34 -3.46
CA SER A 541 1.69 -6.92 -2.25
C SER A 541 3.12 -7.47 -2.17
N LEU A 542 3.33 -8.72 -2.56
CA LEU A 542 4.66 -9.34 -2.66
C LEU A 542 5.49 -8.69 -3.78
N ALA A 543 4.90 -8.37 -4.94
CA ALA A 543 5.60 -7.70 -6.02
C ALA A 543 6.03 -6.29 -5.63
N LEU A 544 5.16 -5.54 -4.92
CA LEU A 544 5.51 -4.23 -4.37
C LEU A 544 6.55 -4.32 -3.24
N THR A 545 6.54 -5.38 -2.44
CA THR A 545 7.59 -5.61 -1.43
C THR A 545 8.91 -6.00 -2.08
N LEU A 546 8.88 -6.80 -3.15
CA LEU A 546 10.06 -7.21 -3.91
C LEU A 546 10.77 -6.00 -4.54
N ILE A 547 10.00 -5.02 -5.01
CA ILE A 547 10.50 -3.81 -5.65
C ILE A 547 9.99 -2.61 -4.84
N PRO A 548 10.60 -2.28 -3.68
CA PRO A 548 10.04 -1.24 -2.82
C PRO A 548 10.02 0.15 -3.48
N SER A 549 10.93 0.40 -4.43
CA SER A 549 10.90 1.62 -5.25
C SER A 549 9.60 1.78 -6.05
N ALA A 550 8.89 0.67 -6.34
CA ALA A 550 7.60 0.66 -7.03
C ALA A 550 6.43 1.05 -6.13
N GLN A 551 6.61 1.03 -4.80
CA GLN A 551 5.60 1.46 -3.83
C GLN A 551 5.41 2.98 -3.86
N PHE A 552 6.46 3.73 -4.19
CA PHE A 552 6.45 5.18 -4.14
C PHE A 552 6.16 5.77 -5.51
N HIS A 553 5.01 6.42 -5.63
CA HIS A 553 4.49 6.93 -6.89
C HIS A 553 4.83 8.41 -7.10
N LYS A 554 5.16 8.78 -8.34
CA LYS A 554 5.60 10.14 -8.71
C LYS A 554 4.52 10.88 -9.51
N THR A 555 3.25 10.49 -9.36
CA THR A 555 2.09 11.01 -10.10
C THR A 555 2.33 10.99 -11.60
N THR A 556 2.69 9.81 -12.11
CA THR A 556 2.97 9.60 -13.54
C THR A 556 1.74 9.20 -14.35
N GLY A 557 0.61 8.98 -13.68
CA GLY A 557 -0.58 8.36 -14.25
C GLY A 557 -0.42 6.87 -14.53
N MET A 558 0.76 6.30 -14.24
CA MET A 558 1.12 4.92 -14.53
C MET A 558 1.62 4.23 -13.27
N HIS A 559 0.99 3.11 -12.92
CA HIS A 559 1.51 2.25 -11.87
C HIS A 559 2.85 1.63 -12.32
N LYS A 560 3.90 1.79 -11.51
CA LYS A 560 5.27 1.35 -11.88
C LYS A 560 5.35 -0.14 -12.26
N LEU A 561 4.63 -1.02 -11.54
CA LEU A 561 4.60 -2.44 -11.90
C LEU A 561 3.89 -2.70 -13.23
N LEU A 562 2.85 -1.94 -13.57
CA LEU A 562 2.16 -2.08 -14.86
C LEU A 562 3.03 -1.56 -16.00
N GLY A 563 3.75 -0.45 -15.79
CA GLY A 563 4.73 0.05 -16.76
C GLY A 563 5.89 -0.93 -16.98
N LEU A 564 6.36 -1.60 -15.92
CA LEU A 564 7.37 -2.65 -16.03
C LEU A 564 6.87 -3.88 -16.78
N ALA A 565 5.70 -4.38 -16.41
CA ALA A 565 5.05 -5.48 -17.12
C ALA A 565 4.84 -5.14 -18.60
N GLY A 566 4.43 -3.91 -18.89
CA GLY A 566 4.20 -3.48 -20.26
C GLY A 566 5.48 -3.41 -21.10
N ARG A 567 6.60 -2.96 -20.51
CA ARG A 567 7.91 -3.03 -21.17
C ARG A 567 8.34 -4.46 -21.48
N TRP A 568 8.14 -5.40 -20.55
CA TRP A 568 8.51 -6.80 -20.75
C TRP A 568 7.63 -7.51 -21.77
N LEU A 569 6.33 -7.20 -21.80
CA LEU A 569 5.37 -7.81 -22.71
C LEU A 569 5.31 -7.10 -24.07
N GLY A 570 5.97 -5.95 -24.22
CA GLY A 570 5.85 -5.09 -25.40
C GLY A 570 4.43 -4.54 -25.59
N ARG A 571 3.67 -4.38 -24.50
CA ARG A 571 2.26 -3.92 -24.52
C ARG A 571 1.97 -3.02 -23.34
N ASP A 572 1.47 -1.82 -23.57
CA ASP A 572 1.20 -0.87 -22.50
C ASP A 572 -0.09 -1.18 -21.74
N VAL A 573 -0.11 -2.16 -20.83
CA VAL A 573 -1.34 -2.56 -20.12
C VAL A 573 -1.95 -1.50 -19.19
N HIS A 574 -1.19 -0.44 -18.85
CA HIS A 574 -1.58 0.55 -17.86
C HIS A 574 -2.80 1.40 -18.29
N HIS A 575 -3.01 1.65 -19.59
CA HIS A 575 -4.15 2.47 -20.07
C HIS A 575 -5.52 1.79 -19.90
N LEU A 576 -5.54 0.47 -19.62
CA LEU A 576 -6.78 -0.29 -19.34
C LEU A 576 -7.29 -0.07 -17.91
N PHE A 577 -6.49 0.55 -17.05
CA PHE A 577 -6.83 0.84 -15.68
C PHE A 577 -7.10 2.33 -15.50
N PRO A 578 -8.06 2.70 -14.65
CA PRO A 578 -8.39 4.11 -14.44
C PRO A 578 -7.20 4.84 -13.83
N SER A 579 -6.97 6.08 -14.25
CA SER A 579 -6.01 7.00 -13.67
C SER A 579 -6.64 8.38 -13.57
N SER A 580 -6.40 9.07 -12.47
CA SER A 580 -6.82 10.45 -12.26
C SER A 580 -5.96 11.44 -13.04
N PHE A 581 -4.86 10.96 -13.63
CA PHE A 581 -3.87 11.75 -14.37
C PHE A 581 -3.86 11.45 -15.87
N ALA A 582 -4.39 10.29 -16.32
CA ALA A 582 -4.46 9.96 -17.75
C ALA A 582 -5.88 10.14 -18.31
N LEU A 583 -6.02 10.99 -19.33
CA LEU A 583 -7.31 11.34 -19.93
C LEU A 583 -7.83 10.24 -20.87
N GLU A 584 -6.94 9.56 -21.59
CA GLU A 584 -7.30 8.43 -22.45
C GLU A 584 -7.14 7.11 -21.70
N SER A 585 -8.22 6.65 -21.07
CA SER A 585 -8.19 5.38 -20.37
C SER A 585 -9.44 4.55 -20.71
N TRP A 586 -9.23 3.35 -21.26
CA TRP A 586 -10.27 2.40 -21.65
C TRP A 586 -10.70 1.54 -20.46
N TRP A 587 -10.94 2.19 -19.31
CA TRP A 587 -11.20 1.49 -18.05
C TRP A 587 -12.67 1.11 -17.85
N TRP A 588 -13.60 1.63 -18.67
CA TRP A 588 -15.02 1.34 -18.50
C TRP A 588 -15.36 -0.16 -18.53
N PRO A 589 -14.71 -1.05 -19.34
CA PRO A 589 -15.00 -2.48 -19.29
C PRO A 589 -14.58 -3.08 -17.95
N CYS A 590 -13.44 -2.64 -17.41
CA CYS A 590 -12.96 -3.05 -16.08
C CYS A 590 -13.92 -2.58 -14.98
N LEU A 591 -14.47 -1.36 -15.09
CA LEU A 591 -15.44 -0.84 -14.13
C LEU A 591 -16.77 -1.57 -14.20
N VAL A 592 -17.31 -1.82 -15.40
CA VAL A 592 -18.56 -2.58 -15.58
C VAL A 592 -18.39 -4.00 -15.08
N GLY A 593 -17.31 -4.69 -15.49
CA GLY A 593 -16.99 -6.04 -15.03
C GLY A 593 -16.80 -6.11 -13.51
N GLY A 594 -16.10 -5.14 -12.91
CA GLY A 594 -15.94 -5.01 -11.47
C GLY A 594 -17.27 -4.77 -10.74
N ALA A 595 -18.13 -3.89 -11.27
CA ALA A 595 -19.45 -3.62 -10.71
C ALA A 595 -20.36 -4.85 -10.76
N LEU A 596 -20.37 -5.58 -11.88
CA LEU A 596 -21.11 -6.85 -12.02
C LEU A 596 -20.57 -7.91 -11.05
N LEU A 597 -19.25 -8.01 -10.87
CA LEU A 597 -18.64 -8.90 -9.91
C LEU A 597 -19.07 -8.56 -8.47
N VAL A 598 -19.02 -7.28 -8.08
CA VAL A 598 -19.46 -6.81 -6.76
C VAL A 598 -20.95 -7.08 -6.56
N ALA A 599 -21.80 -6.79 -7.54
CA ALA A 599 -23.23 -7.04 -7.48
C ALA A 599 -23.55 -8.54 -7.34
N GLY A 600 -22.88 -9.40 -8.11
CA GLY A 600 -23.02 -10.85 -8.02
C GLY A 600 -22.58 -11.40 -6.65
N MET A 601 -21.46 -10.92 -6.11
CA MET A 601 -20.99 -11.26 -4.77
C MET A 601 -21.96 -10.76 -3.70
N ALA A 602 -22.46 -9.52 -3.81
CA ALA A 602 -23.42 -8.94 -2.87
C ALA A 602 -24.72 -9.75 -2.83
N TRP A 603 -25.23 -10.15 -4.00
CA TRP A 603 -26.38 -11.04 -4.13
C TRP A 603 -26.12 -12.40 -3.49
N GLY A 604 -24.93 -12.99 -3.73
CA GLY A 604 -24.50 -14.24 -3.11
C GLY A 604 -24.44 -14.17 -1.58
N VAL A 605 -23.88 -13.09 -1.02
CA VAL A 605 -23.84 -12.85 0.44
C VAL A 605 -25.24 -12.65 0.99
N TRP A 606 -26.09 -11.88 0.29
CA TRP A 606 -27.45 -11.58 0.72
C TRP A 606 -28.33 -12.84 0.77
N ARG A 607 -28.29 -13.67 -0.29
CA ARG A 607 -29.05 -14.92 -0.38
C ARG A 607 -28.54 -16.03 0.52
N ALA A 608 -27.29 -15.97 0.98
CA ALA A 608 -26.78 -16.99 1.87
C ALA A 608 -27.64 -17.05 3.15
N ASN A 609 -28.08 -18.27 3.49
CA ASN A 609 -28.89 -18.57 4.67
C ASN A 609 -28.34 -17.90 5.94
N LYS A 610 -29.20 -17.67 6.94
CA LYS A 610 -28.82 -17.09 8.23
C LYS A 610 -27.66 -17.84 8.90
N ARG A 611 -27.49 -19.14 8.62
CA ARG A 611 -26.38 -19.95 9.14
C ARG A 611 -25.25 -20.02 8.10
N PRO A 612 -24.00 -19.70 8.50
CA PRO A 612 -22.87 -19.84 7.61
C PRO A 612 -22.69 -21.30 7.19
N PRO A 613 -22.30 -21.55 5.94
CA PRO A 613 -22.06 -22.91 5.47
C PRO A 613 -20.90 -23.55 6.24
N VAL A 614 -21.03 -24.85 6.55
CA VAL A 614 -19.91 -25.63 7.10
C VAL A 614 -18.74 -25.55 6.11
N ALA A 615 -17.57 -25.25 6.64
CA ALA A 615 -16.34 -25.10 5.88
C ALA A 615 -15.92 -26.42 5.24
N ALA A 616 -16.21 -26.63 3.95
CA ALA A 616 -15.62 -27.74 3.22
C ALA A 616 -14.10 -27.53 3.11
N ALA A 617 -13.31 -28.60 3.26
CA ALA A 617 -11.86 -28.58 3.03
C ALA A 617 -11.55 -28.03 1.62
N TRP A 618 -10.37 -27.45 1.48
CA TRP A 618 -9.93 -26.85 0.22
C TRP A 618 -9.46 -27.97 -0.70
N GLY A 619 -10.20 -28.19 -1.78
CA GLY A 619 -9.87 -29.23 -2.75
C GLY A 619 -8.98 -28.68 -3.87
N PRO A 620 -8.16 -29.53 -4.52
CA PRO A 620 -7.32 -29.13 -5.65
C PRO A 620 -8.13 -28.51 -6.81
N ARG A 621 -9.38 -28.94 -7.01
CA ARG A 621 -10.29 -28.37 -8.02
C ARG A 621 -10.51 -26.87 -7.84
N GLN A 622 -10.59 -26.37 -6.61
CA GLN A 622 -10.85 -24.94 -6.35
C GLN A 622 -9.61 -24.10 -6.62
N TRP A 623 -8.43 -24.62 -6.28
CA TRP A 623 -7.15 -24.00 -6.64
C TRP A 623 -6.96 -23.97 -8.16
N GLY A 624 -7.28 -25.07 -8.85
CA GLY A 624 -7.27 -25.13 -10.31
C GLY A 624 -8.23 -24.12 -10.94
N LEU A 625 -9.47 -24.00 -10.44
CA LEU A 625 -10.44 -23.02 -10.93
C LEU A 625 -9.99 -21.58 -10.64
N ALA A 626 -9.42 -21.30 -9.47
CA ALA A 626 -8.86 -19.98 -9.17
C ALA A 626 -7.69 -19.63 -10.11
N GLY A 627 -6.78 -20.57 -10.34
CA GLY A 627 -5.68 -20.40 -11.31
C GLY A 627 -6.19 -20.16 -12.73
N LEU A 628 -7.23 -20.90 -13.15
CA LEU A 628 -7.88 -20.69 -14.44
C LEU A 628 -8.51 -19.30 -14.55
N LEU A 629 -9.23 -18.83 -13.53
CA LEU A 629 -9.81 -17.48 -13.51
C LEU A 629 -8.74 -16.39 -13.62
N LEU A 630 -7.59 -16.57 -12.95
CA LEU A 630 -6.46 -15.64 -13.05
C LEU A 630 -5.85 -15.66 -14.45
N ALA A 631 -5.65 -16.84 -15.04
CA ALA A 631 -5.11 -16.98 -16.39
C ALA A 631 -6.05 -16.36 -17.45
N LEU A 632 -7.36 -16.60 -17.33
CA LEU A 632 -8.36 -16.00 -18.21
C LEU A 632 -8.40 -14.47 -18.05
N GLY A 633 -8.37 -13.96 -16.81
CA GLY A 633 -8.32 -12.53 -16.55
C GLY A 633 -7.09 -11.87 -17.17
N LEU A 634 -5.91 -12.49 -17.04
CA LEU A 634 -4.70 -12.04 -17.69
C LEU A 634 -4.81 -12.09 -19.22
N GLY A 635 -5.33 -13.18 -19.78
CA GLY A 635 -5.55 -13.32 -21.22
C GLY A 635 -6.46 -12.22 -21.78
N VAL A 636 -7.56 -11.91 -21.08
CA VAL A 636 -8.46 -10.81 -21.44
C VAL A 636 -7.73 -9.46 -21.39
N LEU A 637 -6.97 -9.18 -20.33
CA LEU A 637 -6.21 -7.94 -20.22
C LEU A 637 -5.17 -7.78 -21.35
N LEU A 638 -4.47 -8.86 -21.70
CA LEU A 638 -3.50 -8.84 -22.81
C LEU A 638 -4.15 -8.67 -24.17
N SER A 639 -5.32 -9.29 -24.38
CA SER A 639 -6.09 -9.11 -25.62
C SER A 639 -6.62 -7.68 -25.73
N LEU A 640 -7.19 -7.12 -24.66
CA LEU A 640 -7.67 -5.74 -24.63
C LEU A 640 -6.54 -4.74 -24.89
N SER A 641 -5.34 -4.95 -24.33
CA SER A 641 -4.22 -4.04 -24.54
C SER A 641 -3.68 -4.07 -25.97
N ALA A 642 -3.87 -5.18 -26.69
CA ALA A 642 -3.56 -5.27 -28.12
C ALA A 642 -4.65 -4.65 -28.99
N MET A 643 -5.93 -4.77 -28.59
CA MET A 643 -7.05 -4.18 -29.32
C MET A 643 -7.13 -2.65 -29.19
N PHE A 644 -6.73 -2.12 -28.04
CA PHE A 644 -6.88 -0.69 -27.70
C PHE A 644 -5.55 -0.05 -27.29
N PRO A 645 -4.49 -0.13 -28.10
CA PRO A 645 -3.19 0.41 -27.71
C PRO A 645 -3.25 1.93 -27.49
N PRO A 646 -2.44 2.49 -26.56
CA PRO A 646 -2.52 3.90 -26.19
C PRO A 646 -2.09 4.79 -27.37
N ARG A 647 -2.88 5.84 -27.62
CA ARG A 647 -2.65 6.81 -28.71
C ARG A 647 -2.22 8.18 -28.20
N SER A 648 -2.42 8.45 -26.91
CA SER A 648 -1.81 9.59 -26.24
C SER A 648 -0.65 9.15 -25.35
N LEU A 649 0.24 10.11 -25.08
CA LEU A 649 1.28 10.03 -24.09
C LEU A 649 1.23 11.30 -23.24
N GLU A 650 0.94 11.15 -21.96
CA GLU A 650 0.84 12.28 -21.03
C GLU A 650 2.25 12.72 -20.58
N ALA A 651 2.44 14.00 -20.27
CA ALA A 651 3.75 14.57 -19.95
C ALA A 651 4.47 13.90 -18.77
N GLU A 652 3.72 13.39 -17.81
CA GLU A 652 4.26 12.70 -16.64
C GLU A 652 4.81 11.31 -16.99
N GLN A 653 4.35 10.73 -18.09
CA GLN A 653 4.83 9.46 -18.63
C GLN A 653 6.10 9.63 -19.47
N MET A 654 6.39 10.85 -19.92
CA MET A 654 7.59 11.15 -20.70
C MET A 654 8.84 11.24 -19.83
N ALA A 655 9.92 10.62 -20.30
CA ALA A 655 11.26 10.92 -19.82
C ALA A 655 11.68 12.31 -20.32
N GLY A 656 12.43 13.05 -19.51
CA GLY A 656 12.79 14.43 -19.80
C GLY A 656 14.28 14.69 -19.61
N GLU A 657 14.92 15.25 -20.62
CA GLU A 657 16.27 15.82 -20.58
C GLU A 657 16.15 17.34 -20.56
N ARG A 658 16.66 17.99 -19.50
CA ARG A 658 16.42 19.43 -19.23
C ARG A 658 14.93 19.81 -19.27
N ALA A 659 14.08 18.88 -18.84
CA ALA A 659 12.63 19.07 -18.79
C ALA A 659 12.11 18.80 -17.36
N SER A 660 11.59 19.83 -16.70
CA SER A 660 11.03 19.71 -15.35
C SER A 660 9.53 19.42 -15.43
N LEU A 661 9.01 18.55 -14.56
CA LEU A 661 7.57 18.35 -14.45
C LEU A 661 6.99 19.48 -13.57
N TYR A 662 6.02 20.22 -14.12
CA TYR A 662 5.40 21.38 -13.50
C TYR A 662 3.90 21.12 -13.26
N GLY A 663 3.41 21.55 -12.10
CA GLY A 663 2.03 21.33 -11.66
C GLY A 663 1.81 19.90 -11.18
N ILE A 664 1.55 19.69 -9.90
CA ILE A 664 1.11 18.38 -9.38
C ILE A 664 -0.14 18.63 -8.53
N VAL A 665 -1.24 18.93 -9.19
CA VAL A 665 -2.54 19.13 -8.52
C VAL A 665 -3.58 18.33 -9.27
N ALA A 666 -4.17 17.34 -8.61
CA ALA A 666 -5.26 16.57 -9.19
C ALA A 666 -6.46 17.51 -9.42
N GLY A 667 -7.10 17.40 -10.59
CA GLY A 667 -8.27 18.21 -10.93
C GLY A 667 -7.96 19.59 -11.52
N GLY A 668 -6.86 19.74 -12.27
CA GLY A 668 -6.74 20.70 -13.38
C GLY A 668 -6.86 22.19 -13.06
N ALA A 669 -6.70 22.62 -11.81
CA ALA A 669 -6.58 24.05 -11.48
C ALA A 669 -5.26 24.66 -11.98
N LYS A 670 -4.26 23.81 -12.25
CA LYS A 670 -3.04 24.16 -12.98
C LYS A 670 -2.78 23.07 -14.03
N PRO A 671 -2.30 23.44 -15.23
CA PRO A 671 -1.87 22.44 -16.19
C PRO A 671 -0.72 21.62 -15.57
N VAL A 672 -0.81 20.30 -15.72
CA VAL A 672 0.31 19.40 -15.42
C VAL A 672 1.07 19.21 -16.72
N GLY A 673 2.39 19.31 -16.70
CA GLY A 673 3.16 19.19 -17.93
C GLY A 673 4.66 19.32 -17.75
N ARG A 674 5.40 18.94 -18.78
CA ARG A 674 6.86 19.07 -18.83
C ARG A 674 7.21 20.45 -19.38
N SER A 675 7.92 21.24 -18.59
CA SER A 675 8.55 22.48 -19.03
C SER A 675 9.97 22.20 -19.50
N LEU A 676 10.17 22.29 -20.81
CA LEU A 676 11.45 22.10 -21.48
C LEU A 676 12.16 23.45 -21.57
N ALA A 677 13.38 23.51 -21.03
CA ALA A 677 14.28 24.63 -21.32
C ALA A 677 14.81 24.55 -22.77
N SER A 678 15.47 25.61 -23.25
CA SER A 678 16.15 25.59 -24.55
C SER A 678 17.13 24.40 -24.68
N GLY A 679 17.03 23.66 -25.77
CA GLY A 679 17.74 22.39 -25.99
C GLY A 679 17.23 21.23 -25.13
N GLY A 680 16.11 21.41 -24.44
CA GLY A 680 15.44 20.37 -23.68
C GLY A 680 14.67 19.43 -24.60
N ARG A 681 14.52 18.19 -24.14
CA ARG A 681 13.87 17.12 -24.89
C ARG A 681 12.99 16.30 -23.97
N VAL A 682 11.84 15.87 -24.48
CA VAL A 682 11.04 14.80 -23.88
C VAL A 682 10.99 13.60 -24.80
N LEU A 683 10.89 12.43 -24.19
CA LEU A 683 11.01 11.12 -24.81
C LEU A 683 9.92 10.21 -24.25
N GLY A 684 9.30 9.41 -25.11
CA GLY A 684 8.49 8.29 -24.66
C GLY A 684 8.09 7.41 -25.82
N ARG A 685 7.25 6.42 -25.53
CA ARG A 685 6.86 5.39 -26.49
C ARG A 685 5.35 5.44 -26.68
N MET A 686 4.89 5.33 -27.91
CA MET A 686 3.46 5.32 -28.22
C MET A 686 3.14 4.40 -29.39
N HIS A 687 1.88 3.97 -29.49
CA HIS A 687 1.47 3.06 -30.56
C HIS A 687 0.99 3.82 -31.80
N TYR A 688 1.74 3.70 -32.89
CA TYR A 688 1.35 4.13 -34.22
C TYR A 688 0.25 3.22 -34.80
N PRO A 689 -0.95 3.72 -35.12
CA PRO A 689 -2.05 2.88 -35.61
C PRO A 689 -1.89 2.43 -37.07
N GLY A 690 -0.86 2.92 -37.76
CA GLY A 690 -0.63 2.66 -39.18
C GLY A 690 -1.29 3.71 -40.09
N GLY A 691 -0.92 3.72 -41.37
CA GLY A 691 -1.47 4.65 -42.36
C GLY A 691 -1.02 6.10 -42.13
N ARG A 692 -1.75 7.08 -42.70
CA ARG A 692 -1.48 8.51 -42.48
C ARG A 692 -1.96 8.91 -41.09
N CYS A 693 -1.11 9.57 -40.31
CA CYS A 693 -1.43 10.06 -38.97
C CYS A 693 -0.92 11.49 -38.78
N ALA A 694 -1.42 12.17 -37.76
CA ALA A 694 -0.88 13.43 -37.26
C ALA A 694 -0.62 13.33 -35.77
N LEU A 695 0.59 13.70 -35.36
CA LEU A 695 0.91 13.88 -33.95
C LEU A 695 0.61 15.34 -33.55
N THR A 696 -0.20 15.51 -32.52
CA THR A 696 -0.50 16.80 -31.93
C THR A 696 0.29 16.95 -30.64
N VAL A 697 1.15 17.96 -30.55
CA VAL A 697 1.76 18.38 -29.29
C VAL A 697 0.79 19.33 -28.61
N VAL A 698 0.17 18.88 -27.52
CA VAL A 698 -0.73 19.70 -26.71
C VAL A 698 0.11 20.37 -25.63
N GLY A 699 0.08 21.70 -25.62
CA GLY A 699 0.95 22.51 -24.78
C GLY A 699 0.96 23.96 -25.21
N PHE A 700 1.91 24.72 -24.68
CA PHE A 700 2.14 26.11 -25.05
C PHE A 700 3.61 26.48 -24.89
N CYS A 701 4.09 27.44 -25.66
CA CYS A 701 5.42 28.01 -25.50
C CYS A 701 5.33 29.36 -24.78
N GLY A 702 6.30 29.63 -23.91
CA GLY A 702 6.46 30.93 -23.26
C GLY A 702 6.89 32.04 -24.22
N ALA A 703 7.60 31.68 -25.29
CA ALA A 703 8.08 32.57 -26.35
C ALA A 703 8.07 31.83 -27.70
N PRO A 704 8.03 32.55 -28.84
CA PRO A 704 8.18 31.95 -30.15
C PRO A 704 9.48 31.14 -30.27
N GLY A 705 9.41 29.97 -30.90
CA GLY A 705 10.56 29.10 -31.11
C GLY A 705 10.21 27.91 -31.98
N LEU A 706 11.13 26.95 -32.11
CA LEU A 706 11.00 25.83 -33.02
C LEU A 706 10.94 24.50 -32.25
N VAL A 707 9.92 23.70 -32.54
CA VAL A 707 9.74 22.35 -32.00
C VAL A 707 10.12 21.35 -33.08
N ARG A 708 11.05 20.45 -32.75
CA ARG A 708 11.40 19.29 -33.60
C ARG A 708 10.76 18.04 -33.05
N LEU A 709 10.12 17.30 -33.95
CA LEU A 709 9.61 15.97 -33.69
C LEU A 709 10.56 14.94 -34.29
N ASN A 710 10.97 13.95 -33.48
CA ASN A 710 11.67 12.77 -33.96
C ASN A 710 10.85 11.52 -33.67
N LEU A 711 10.85 10.57 -34.62
CA LEU A 711 10.28 9.23 -34.50
C LEU A 711 11.39 8.21 -34.73
N ASP A 712 11.57 7.28 -33.79
CA ASP A 712 12.62 6.25 -33.79
C ASP A 712 14.02 6.85 -34.03
N GLY A 713 14.27 8.01 -33.40
CA GLY A 713 15.52 8.76 -33.52
C GLY A 713 15.70 9.54 -34.83
N ARG A 714 14.73 9.51 -35.76
CA ARG A 714 14.79 10.22 -37.05
C ARG A 714 13.92 11.47 -37.04
N PRO A 715 14.41 12.61 -37.58
CA PRO A 715 13.61 13.83 -37.67
C PRO A 715 12.41 13.61 -38.57
N SER A 716 11.22 13.89 -38.04
CA SER A 716 9.93 13.72 -38.73
C SER A 716 9.28 15.05 -39.10
N GLY A 717 9.76 16.15 -38.54
CA GLY A 717 9.36 17.50 -38.92
C GLY A 717 9.71 18.56 -37.88
N GLU A 718 9.68 19.81 -38.30
CA GLU A 718 9.85 20.98 -37.45
C GLU A 718 8.65 21.91 -37.61
N ARG A 719 8.19 22.49 -36.51
CA ARG A 719 7.07 23.45 -36.50
C ARG A 719 7.39 24.64 -35.61
N PRO A 720 7.10 25.87 -36.04
CA PRO A 720 7.15 27.02 -35.15
C PRO A 720 6.06 26.87 -34.08
N CYS A 721 6.41 27.11 -32.82
CA CYS A 721 5.44 27.26 -31.74
C CYS A 721 5.06 28.74 -31.64
N ALA A 722 3.78 29.04 -31.88
CA ALA A 722 3.19 30.33 -31.56
C ALA A 722 2.38 30.20 -30.25
N GLN A 723 2.33 31.26 -29.44
CA GLN A 723 1.58 31.25 -28.19
C GLN A 723 0.12 30.84 -28.42
N GLY A 724 -0.34 29.82 -27.70
CA GLY A 724 -1.72 29.31 -27.75
C GLY A 724 -2.07 28.43 -28.96
N ALA A 725 -1.15 28.19 -29.91
CA ALA A 725 -1.40 27.35 -31.07
C ALA A 725 -1.12 25.87 -30.78
N LYS A 726 -2.02 24.97 -31.20
CA LYS A 726 -1.76 23.53 -31.23
C LYS A 726 -0.74 23.22 -32.33
N MET A 727 0.30 22.47 -32.00
CA MET A 727 1.31 22.09 -32.98
C MET A 727 0.97 20.72 -33.55
N ILE A 728 0.71 20.66 -34.85
CA ILE A 728 0.31 19.44 -35.55
C ILE A 728 1.41 19.05 -36.54
N PHE A 729 1.92 17.84 -36.37
CA PHE A 729 2.94 17.23 -37.20
C PHE A 729 2.30 16.13 -38.04
N PRO A 730 2.03 16.36 -39.34
CA PRO A 730 1.60 15.28 -40.23
C PRO A 730 2.74 14.28 -40.37
N LEU A 731 2.42 13.00 -40.20
CA LEU A 731 3.38 11.91 -40.26
C LEU A 731 3.24 11.16 -41.57
N ALA A 732 4.37 10.71 -42.11
CA ALA A 732 4.40 9.84 -43.27
C ALA A 732 3.64 8.53 -42.98
N PRO A 733 3.01 7.91 -43.99
CA PRO A 733 2.41 6.59 -43.83
C PRO A 733 3.39 5.58 -43.27
N GLY A 734 2.99 4.88 -42.21
CA GLY A 734 3.81 3.86 -41.54
C GLY A 734 3.03 2.58 -41.25
N ALA A 735 3.75 1.50 -40.94
CA ALA A 735 3.15 0.28 -40.42
C ALA A 735 2.65 0.48 -38.98
N PRO A 736 1.59 -0.22 -38.54
CA PRO A 736 1.17 -0.19 -37.15
C PRO A 736 2.24 -0.77 -36.23
N GLY A 737 2.48 -0.14 -35.08
CA GLY A 737 3.49 -0.60 -34.13
C GLY A 737 3.87 0.48 -33.12
N TYR A 738 4.67 0.11 -32.12
CA TYR A 738 5.19 1.08 -31.17
C TYR A 738 6.37 1.84 -31.76
N VAL A 739 6.34 3.16 -31.65
CA VAL A 739 7.40 4.07 -32.07
C VAL A 739 7.90 4.87 -30.88
N ASP A 740 9.22 5.09 -30.84
CA ASP A 740 9.83 5.99 -29.86
C ASP A 740 9.70 7.42 -30.36
N VAL A 741 9.03 8.25 -29.58
CA VAL A 741 8.71 9.63 -29.94
C VAL A 741 9.49 10.57 -29.04
N SER A 742 10.09 11.58 -29.66
CA SER A 742 10.75 12.62 -28.92
C SER A 742 10.41 14.00 -29.45
N VAL A 743 10.13 14.91 -28.54
CA VAL A 743 9.89 16.32 -28.84
C VAL A 743 11.02 17.13 -28.25
N GLU A 744 11.70 17.88 -29.11
CA GLU A 744 12.86 18.70 -28.77
C GLU A 744 12.53 20.17 -28.97
N TRP A 745 12.95 21.00 -28.02
CA TRP A 745 12.78 22.45 -28.07
C TRP A 745 14.09 23.11 -28.53
N LEU A 746 14.17 23.49 -29.80
CA LEU A 746 15.43 23.82 -30.48
C LEU A 746 15.93 25.26 -30.30
N SER A 747 15.11 26.19 -29.79
CA SER A 747 15.45 27.61 -29.91
C SER A 747 14.73 28.51 -28.90
N CYS A 748 15.50 29.38 -28.23
CA CYS A 748 15.31 30.84 -28.22
C CYS A 748 16.48 31.53 -27.46
N PRO A 749 16.90 32.73 -27.85
CA PRO A 749 17.87 33.55 -27.11
C PRO A 749 17.33 34.19 -25.81
N GLU A 750 16.02 34.12 -25.54
CA GLU A 750 15.40 34.85 -24.43
C GLU A 750 15.35 34.07 -23.10
N ARG A 751 15.45 34.80 -21.97
CA ARG A 751 15.37 34.23 -20.60
C ARG A 751 14.05 33.53 -20.26
N ARG A 752 12.97 33.74 -21.03
CA ARG A 752 11.64 33.11 -20.83
C ARG A 752 11.30 32.04 -21.86
N CYS A 753 12.32 31.53 -22.53
CA CYS A 753 12.20 30.45 -23.49
C CYS A 753 11.93 29.09 -22.81
N TYR A 754 10.66 28.69 -22.78
CA TYR A 754 10.30 27.32 -22.44
C TYR A 754 9.18 26.81 -23.33
N LEU A 755 9.19 25.51 -23.56
CA LEU A 755 8.06 24.79 -24.13
C LEU A 755 7.41 23.98 -23.02
N PHE A 756 6.15 24.28 -22.73
CA PHE A 756 5.34 23.47 -21.83
C PHE A 756 4.56 22.44 -22.66
N ILE A 757 4.80 21.16 -22.42
CA ILE A 757 4.10 20.05 -23.05
C ILE A 757 3.21 19.41 -21.99
N ASP A 758 1.91 19.38 -22.26
CA ASP A 758 0.90 18.67 -21.47
C ASP A 758 0.82 17.21 -21.92
N ARG A 759 0.70 16.99 -23.24
CA ARG A 759 0.63 15.63 -23.80
C ARG A 759 0.94 15.58 -25.30
N LEU A 760 1.13 14.37 -25.80
CA LEU A 760 1.24 14.06 -27.22
C LEU A 760 0.04 13.20 -27.63
N ASP A 761 -0.74 13.62 -28.63
CA ASP A 761 -1.89 12.88 -29.14
C ASP A 761 -1.64 12.44 -30.59
N LEU A 762 -1.73 11.15 -30.88
CA LEU A 762 -1.63 10.64 -32.25
C LEU A 762 -3.02 10.32 -32.82
N ARG A 763 -3.38 11.01 -33.90
CA ARG A 763 -4.67 10.85 -34.58
C ARG A 763 -4.49 10.32 -35.99
N PRO A 764 -5.23 9.27 -36.42
CA PRO A 764 -5.27 8.88 -37.82
C PRO A 764 -5.77 10.03 -38.70
N LEU A 765 -5.03 10.37 -39.74
CA LEU A 765 -5.46 11.24 -40.83
C LEU A 765 -6.23 10.37 -41.85
N GLY A 766 -7.38 9.86 -41.41
CA GLY A 766 -8.17 8.88 -42.16
C GLY A 766 -9.63 9.30 -42.29
N GLY A 767 -9.94 9.94 -43.43
CA GLY A 767 -11.22 10.01 -44.14
C GLY A 767 -12.53 10.14 -43.34
N SER A 768 -13.10 11.35 -43.27
CA SER A 768 -14.55 11.55 -43.12
C SER A 768 -15.35 11.14 -44.37
N ALA A 769 -14.86 10.19 -45.16
CA ALA A 769 -15.55 9.71 -46.35
C ALA A 769 -16.43 8.51 -45.94
N LYS A 770 -17.67 8.82 -45.52
CA LYS A 770 -18.83 7.95 -45.32
C LYS A 770 -18.94 7.17 -44.01
N ALA A 771 -19.74 7.73 -43.09
CA ALA A 771 -20.76 6.99 -42.35
C ALA A 771 -22.08 7.80 -42.39
N GLY A 772 -22.56 8.06 -43.61
CA GLY A 772 -23.97 8.28 -43.89
C GLY A 772 -24.50 6.99 -44.49
N ARG A 773 -25.08 6.14 -43.65
CA ARG A 773 -26.09 5.13 -44.00
C ARG A 773 -26.96 4.92 -42.77
#